data_AF-A0A6N3UVC8-F1
#
_entry.id   AF-A0A6N3UVC8-F1
#
_cell.length_a   1.000
_cell.length_b   1.000
_cell.length_c   1.000
_cell.angle_alpha   90.00
_cell.angle_beta   90.00
_cell.angle_gamma   90.00
#
_symmetry.space_group_name_H-M   'P 1'
#
loop_
_entity.id
_entity.type
_entity.pdbx_description
1 polymer ?
#
loop_
_entity_poly.entity_id
_entity_poly.type
_entity_poly.pdbx_seq_one_letter_code
_entity_poly.pdbx_strand_id
1 'polypeptide(L)'
;MHKQTFGVKRQQLLDWLNTHWLNDGPPVCFIEGSPGVGKTALAGDLCSLARRDKEFQICFEEVPDRPAPSLTDLFVDLAANLSSHCHQPEMETVLLDGNEMNLGRALDRALRNNVLIVIDDSQRLFKPDTGEPTDEVAAVLASIGSNRGHVGRLLLLSDRLLVQGRWSTAIPIKKLDELEVGEAVELLEDRLAQANIPEVVEDDRKADLVQALGRNPRAIETLVSTLAFESLDEVIGRHPGFWSVEDRSVSRDFLYKLEKDLLERSISRLSPEHYKRLLLLSVHRKNFEQAVFQLLCDGKRDESRQLSHALVSHFLLKHVAGWYSIQAVVREIGLAHLKEHENDFRQAHTRAAEYYVRPLKSRDANGFNSRLVNSFAEARYHLYQADRVDELRELLIQMMDVALAEVKSSSPVPTHPDVLNERIGILAILLENKAPGGLHYYMARCLKARKKAGDIKNAIAHARKATSGRRAPADSWVLLAQLLEHSDKDEAISTIYKALDAVPTQDKRFALYHYGAALLASEGKTSDALILLQEGILNVPAEKNLATLYIKAAELYTEQSKPDMAIGLLQEGIFQIPAKHSLISLYRTLTQILIKEDRAAEAHDLLNTAITADIFEGGDLEVVKDLLGNTQASIKAKPTQQPRNLKSALRPQEVSPAKATVCAPSAAHKRILVLATEWVAKQGGLSTFNRELCTSLAKLGHEVVCVIPEVHEGEREAAASKNVQLVMATTVKGADHFSGLVRRLPLGEFVPDLIIGHGRITGNAAKVQKEDSYPDAKRVHFVHMAPGEIEWYKGKEDAAQSAEQREAIELDLCREADLVAAVGPRLHLECGNLLSAIEVAPKLYQFIPGLHGVSLRDPAPGILCLVLGRAEDTELKGLDIAALAMAKLLESGSEFESPPELVVRGAPKGTGTQLREELRKLVYPSDLSIRVKEYSADVDAIEQDLRRASVLLMPSRREGFGLVPLEALQVGTPVLVSSKSGFAEFLKTKISASQLQQYVVRTVDDLEESATEWCKALDFTLRDRNAAFRRAADLEQIMAAHTWEAASEAMMSEVFNDLETGVAEFPDTTRKGDQLTNQRA
;
A
#
# COMPACT_ATOMS: atom_id res chain seq x y z
N MET A 1 60.17 4.70 5.14
CA MET A 1 60.84 5.11 3.89
C MET A 1 59.88 6.02 3.14
N HIS A 2 60.34 7.20 2.73
CA HIS A 2 59.57 8.03 1.79
C HIS A 2 59.44 7.25 0.49
N LYS A 3 58.20 6.88 0.11
CA LYS A 3 57.94 6.26 -1.19
C LYS A 3 58.13 7.37 -2.22
N GLN A 4 59.08 7.21 -3.13
CA GLN A 4 59.29 8.16 -4.23
C GLN A 4 58.00 8.23 -5.05
N THR A 5 57.49 9.44 -5.31
CA THR A 5 56.23 9.64 -6.04
C THR A 5 56.52 9.72 -7.53
N PHE A 6 55.93 8.81 -8.30
CA PHE A 6 56.11 8.71 -9.76
C PHE A 6 54.91 9.31 -10.50
N GLY A 7 55.18 10.01 -11.59
CA GLY A 7 54.17 10.65 -12.44
C GLY A 7 53.98 12.14 -12.16
N VAL A 8 54.34 13.01 -13.12
CA VAL A 8 54.17 14.46 -13.02
C VAL A 8 52.70 14.84 -12.88
N LYS A 9 51.81 14.22 -13.67
CA LYS A 9 50.35 14.44 -13.56
C LYS A 9 49.81 14.05 -12.19
N ARG A 10 50.30 12.95 -11.61
CA ARG A 10 49.93 12.50 -10.27
C ARG A 10 50.37 13.51 -9.21
N GLN A 11 51.61 14.02 -9.30
CA GLN A 11 52.13 15.01 -8.36
C GLN A 11 51.36 16.34 -8.47
N GLN A 12 51.11 16.83 -9.69
CA GLN A 12 50.30 18.04 -9.92
C GLN A 12 48.89 17.90 -9.35
N LEU A 13 48.27 16.72 -9.50
CA LEU A 13 46.95 16.45 -8.95
C LEU A 13 46.99 16.38 -7.42
N LEU A 14 48.00 15.74 -6.81
CA LEU A 14 48.19 15.72 -5.36
C LEU A 14 48.38 17.13 -4.80
N ASP A 15 49.21 17.94 -5.45
CA ASP A 15 49.47 19.32 -5.07
C ASP A 15 48.19 20.16 -5.17
N TRP A 16 47.40 20.00 -6.24
CA TRP A 16 46.11 20.69 -6.37
C TRP A 16 45.11 20.25 -5.30
N LEU A 17 44.99 18.94 -5.04
CA LEU A 17 44.11 18.40 -4.00
C LEU A 17 44.50 18.95 -2.63
N ASN A 18 45.79 18.92 -2.30
CA ASN A 18 46.29 19.38 -1.02
C ASN A 18 46.18 20.91 -0.88
N THR A 19 46.67 21.70 -1.84
CA THR A 19 46.79 23.15 -1.67
C THR A 19 45.52 23.92 -1.99
N HIS A 20 44.73 23.49 -2.97
CA HIS A 20 43.55 24.22 -3.42
C HIS A 20 42.26 23.57 -2.92
N TRP A 21 42.07 22.27 -3.18
CA TRP A 21 40.78 21.61 -2.94
C TRP A 21 40.47 21.43 -1.45
N LEU A 22 41.42 20.96 -0.64
CA LEU A 22 41.21 20.78 0.80
C LEU A 22 40.91 22.11 1.52
N ASN A 23 41.46 23.24 1.05
CA ASN A 23 41.29 24.55 1.69
C ASN A 23 39.97 25.22 1.29
N ASP A 24 39.82 25.53 0.00
CA ASP A 24 38.73 26.38 -0.50
C ASP A 24 37.88 25.71 -1.59
N GLY A 25 38.18 24.46 -1.91
CA GLY A 25 37.48 23.69 -2.92
C GLY A 25 36.05 23.31 -2.52
N PRO A 26 35.24 22.87 -3.49
CA PRO A 26 33.91 22.33 -3.23
C PRO A 26 34.00 21.06 -2.36
N PRO A 27 32.93 20.74 -1.59
CA PRO A 27 32.95 19.66 -0.59
C PRO A 27 33.15 18.27 -1.19
N VAL A 28 32.90 18.07 -2.48
CA VAL A 28 33.02 16.78 -3.17
C VAL A 28 33.98 16.90 -4.36
N CYS A 29 34.83 15.89 -4.57
CA CYS A 29 35.67 15.74 -5.77
C CYS A 29 35.68 14.28 -6.23
N PHE A 30 35.72 14.08 -7.55
CA PHE A 30 35.93 12.78 -8.16
C PHE A 30 37.33 12.66 -8.77
N ILE A 31 37.92 11.47 -8.65
CA ILE A 31 39.09 11.06 -9.43
C ILE A 31 38.74 9.83 -10.25
N GLU A 32 38.77 9.98 -11.56
CA GLU A 32 38.55 8.90 -12.53
C GLU A 32 39.86 8.46 -13.19
N GLY A 33 39.92 7.23 -13.67
CA GLY A 33 41.08 6.71 -14.42
C GLY A 33 41.04 5.19 -14.55
N SER A 34 41.88 4.59 -15.41
CA SER A 34 41.91 3.14 -15.59
C SER A 34 42.23 2.37 -14.28
N PRO A 35 41.83 1.10 -14.12
CA PRO A 35 42.28 0.28 -13.00
C PRO A 35 43.82 0.24 -12.90
N GLY A 36 44.39 0.35 -11.69
CA GLY A 36 45.84 0.23 -11.48
C GLY A 36 46.68 1.49 -11.69
N VAL A 37 46.12 2.59 -12.19
CA VAL A 37 46.85 3.89 -12.41
C VAL A 37 47.26 4.63 -11.13
N GLY A 38 47.00 4.08 -9.95
CA GLY A 38 47.47 4.65 -8.68
C GLY A 38 46.52 5.62 -7.97
N LYS A 39 45.22 5.64 -8.31
CA LYS A 39 44.20 6.49 -7.64
C LYS A 39 44.13 6.26 -6.13
N THR A 40 44.04 5.00 -5.69
CA THR A 40 44.03 4.63 -4.26
C THR A 40 45.32 5.08 -3.55
N ALA A 41 46.48 4.97 -4.21
CA ALA A 41 47.75 5.42 -3.67
C ALA A 41 47.83 6.96 -3.56
N LEU A 42 47.31 7.68 -4.57
CA LEU A 42 47.18 9.14 -4.53
C LEU A 42 46.29 9.60 -3.35
N ALA A 43 45.17 8.93 -3.13
CA ALA A 43 44.31 9.21 -1.97
C ALA A 43 45.01 8.91 -0.64
N GLY A 44 45.79 7.84 -0.56
CA GLY A 44 46.61 7.54 0.63
C GLY A 44 47.64 8.61 0.97
N ASP A 45 48.32 9.15 -0.04
CA ASP A 45 49.25 10.28 0.13
C ASP A 45 48.50 11.53 0.61
N LEU A 46 47.33 11.83 0.00
CA LEU A 46 46.49 12.95 0.42
C LEU A 46 46.03 12.80 1.88
N CYS A 47 45.58 11.61 2.29
CA CYS A 47 45.19 11.32 3.67
C CYS A 47 46.35 11.55 4.66
N SER A 48 47.56 11.17 4.26
CA SER A 48 48.76 11.35 5.08
C SER A 48 49.12 12.83 5.25
N LEU A 49 49.03 13.62 4.17
CA LEU A 49 49.23 15.08 4.20
C LEU A 49 48.13 15.79 5.00
N ALA A 50 46.87 15.46 4.76
CA ALA A 50 45.72 16.08 5.44
C ALA A 50 45.75 15.82 6.95
N ARG A 51 46.15 14.62 7.38
CA ARG A 51 46.30 14.27 8.81
C ARG A 51 47.48 15.00 9.45
N ARG A 52 48.62 15.11 8.76
CA ARG A 52 49.85 15.70 9.30
C ARG A 52 49.83 17.23 9.33
N ASP A 53 49.40 17.84 8.24
CA ASP A 53 49.61 19.27 7.99
C ASP A 53 48.35 20.11 8.26
N LYS A 54 47.17 19.48 8.37
CA LYS A 54 45.87 20.17 8.42
C LYS A 54 44.86 19.60 9.43
N GLU A 55 45.29 18.67 10.28
CA GLU A 55 44.50 18.08 11.37
C GLU A 55 43.14 17.48 10.93
N PHE A 56 43.01 17.03 9.68
CA PHE A 56 41.81 16.33 9.24
C PHE A 56 41.70 14.95 9.92
N GLN A 57 40.51 14.62 10.42
CA GLN A 57 40.14 13.23 10.69
C GLN A 57 39.97 12.50 9.35
N ILE A 58 40.39 11.23 9.28
CA ILE A 58 40.38 10.47 8.02
C ILE A 58 39.44 9.29 8.15
N CYS A 59 38.47 9.20 7.25
CA CYS A 59 37.63 8.03 7.07
C CYS A 59 37.85 7.48 5.66
N PHE A 60 38.23 6.20 5.54
CA PHE A 60 38.49 5.57 4.25
C PHE A 60 37.60 4.34 4.12
N GLU A 61 36.68 4.38 3.16
CA GLU A 61 35.73 3.31 2.86
C GLU A 61 35.97 2.76 1.47
N GLU A 62 35.65 1.49 1.27
CA GLU A 62 35.57 0.86 -0.04
C GLU A 62 34.14 0.40 -0.27
N VAL A 63 33.55 0.75 -1.43
CA VAL A 63 32.22 0.22 -1.77
C VAL A 63 32.32 -1.30 -1.88
N PRO A 64 31.55 -2.10 -1.10
CA PRO A 64 31.70 -3.54 -1.10
C PRO A 64 31.51 -4.14 -2.49
N ASP A 65 32.38 -5.08 -2.87
CA ASP A 65 32.22 -5.79 -4.13
C ASP A 65 31.15 -6.87 -3.99
N ARG A 66 29.93 -6.49 -4.38
CA ARG A 66 28.78 -7.37 -4.45
C ARG A 66 27.92 -7.00 -5.66
N PRO A 67 27.09 -7.92 -6.17
CA PRO A 67 26.32 -7.71 -7.39
C PRO A 67 25.37 -6.50 -7.37
N ALA A 68 24.92 -6.07 -6.18
CA ALA A 68 24.03 -4.92 -6.00
C ALA A 68 24.40 -4.19 -4.70
N PRO A 69 25.38 -3.27 -4.73
CA PRO A 69 25.77 -2.50 -3.56
C PRO A 69 24.71 -1.46 -3.21
N SER A 70 24.33 -1.42 -1.94
CA SER A 70 23.39 -0.46 -1.35
C SER A 70 24.14 0.78 -0.87
N LEU A 71 23.68 1.97 -1.27
CA LEU A 71 24.20 3.25 -0.79
C LEU A 71 23.92 3.42 0.71
N THR A 72 22.77 2.96 1.18
CA THR A 72 22.39 2.98 2.60
C THR A 72 23.36 2.19 3.44
N ASP A 73 23.75 0.98 3.03
CA ASP A 73 24.68 0.13 3.78
C ASP A 73 26.05 0.82 3.88
N LEU A 74 26.52 1.43 2.79
CA LEU A 74 27.76 2.20 2.78
C LEU A 74 27.70 3.39 3.74
N PHE A 75 26.58 4.11 3.78
CA PHE A 75 26.41 5.28 4.65
C PHE A 75 26.29 4.90 6.13
N VAL A 76 25.70 3.75 6.41
CA VAL A 76 25.67 3.15 7.75
C VAL A 76 27.08 2.77 8.22
N ASP A 77 27.85 2.09 7.37
CA ASP A 77 29.24 1.74 7.66
C ASP A 77 30.10 3.00 7.85
N LEU A 78 29.94 4.00 6.97
CA LEU A 78 30.61 5.29 7.04
C LEU A 78 30.26 6.04 8.34
N ALA A 79 28.99 6.13 8.71
CA ALA A 79 28.55 6.80 9.93
C ALA A 79 29.16 6.14 11.18
N ALA A 80 29.20 4.81 11.20
CA ALA A 80 29.78 4.09 12.33
C ALA A 80 31.31 4.22 12.37
N ASN A 81 32.00 4.27 11.23
CA ASN A 81 33.44 4.51 11.18
C ASN A 81 33.79 5.96 11.55
N LEU A 82 32.99 6.95 11.17
CA LEU A 82 33.10 8.33 11.64
C LEU A 82 32.90 8.44 13.16
N SER A 83 31.88 7.77 13.71
CA SER A 83 31.58 7.76 15.13
C SER A 83 32.70 7.10 15.95
N SER A 84 33.19 5.94 15.50
CA SER A 84 34.19 5.14 16.23
C SER A 84 35.63 5.59 16.06
N HIS A 85 36.04 5.99 14.85
CA HIS A 85 37.42 6.34 14.53
C HIS A 85 37.67 7.85 14.50
N CYS A 86 36.67 8.65 14.13
CA CYS A 86 36.80 10.10 14.03
C CYS A 86 36.13 10.83 15.21
N HIS A 87 35.46 10.10 16.12
CA HIS A 87 34.68 10.63 17.24
C HIS A 87 33.58 11.63 16.80
N GLN A 88 32.95 11.37 15.66
CA GLN A 88 31.91 12.22 15.04
C GLN A 88 30.59 11.45 14.85
N PRO A 89 29.65 11.51 15.82
CA PRO A 89 28.40 10.75 15.80
C PRO A 89 27.24 11.46 15.05
N GLU A 90 27.47 12.63 14.45
CA GLU A 90 26.41 13.48 13.90
C GLU A 90 25.72 12.86 12.68
N MET A 91 26.50 12.21 11.80
CA MET A 91 25.96 11.49 10.65
C MET A 91 25.04 10.36 11.12
N GLU A 92 25.51 9.62 12.12
CA GLU A 92 24.81 8.48 12.70
C GLU A 92 23.50 8.91 13.38
N THR A 93 23.54 10.00 14.14
CA THR A 93 22.36 10.58 14.79
C THR A 93 21.27 10.89 13.76
N VAL A 94 21.63 11.47 12.61
CA VAL A 94 20.66 11.77 11.54
C VAL A 94 20.12 10.52 10.84
N LEU A 95 20.96 9.49 10.66
CA LEU A 95 20.50 8.24 10.03
C LEU A 95 19.55 7.44 10.93
N LEU A 96 19.67 7.60 12.26
CA LEU A 96 18.92 6.84 13.26
C LEU A 96 17.75 7.62 13.88
N ASP A 97 17.65 8.93 13.68
CA ASP A 97 16.58 9.80 14.21
C ASP A 97 15.43 9.98 13.18
N GLY A 98 14.42 9.10 13.24
CA GLY A 98 13.16 9.22 12.48
C GLY A 98 12.74 7.99 11.66
N ASN A 99 11.55 8.05 11.04
CA ASN A 99 10.97 6.94 10.25
C ASN A 99 11.54 6.80 8.81
N GLU A 100 12.25 7.81 8.29
CA GLU A 100 12.86 7.80 6.95
C GLU A 100 14.32 8.29 6.97
N MET A 101 15.23 7.47 6.43
CA MET A 101 16.66 7.80 6.34
C MET A 101 16.93 8.84 5.25
N ASN A 102 17.39 10.02 5.63
CA ASN A 102 17.81 11.06 4.68
C ASN A 102 19.33 11.08 4.52
N LEU A 103 19.83 10.33 3.52
CA LEU A 103 21.27 10.17 3.26
C LEU A 103 21.97 11.50 2.95
N GLY A 104 21.32 12.40 2.20
CA GLY A 104 21.86 13.73 1.87
C GLY A 104 22.07 14.60 3.11
N ARG A 105 21.09 14.64 4.02
CA ARG A 105 21.19 15.37 5.29
C ARG A 105 22.24 14.76 6.23
N ALA A 106 22.36 13.42 6.25
CA ALA A 106 23.37 12.73 7.05
C ALA A 106 24.79 13.11 6.59
N LEU A 107 25.04 13.08 5.28
CA LEU A 107 26.32 13.49 4.71
C LEU A 107 26.58 15.00 4.89
N ASP A 108 25.57 15.86 4.77
CA ASP A 108 25.71 17.30 5.08
C ASP A 108 26.20 17.51 6.51
N ARG A 109 25.67 16.76 7.49
CA ARG A 109 26.12 16.86 8.88
C ARG A 109 27.55 16.37 9.08
N ALA A 110 27.94 15.26 8.43
CA ALA A 110 29.32 14.78 8.47
C ALA A 110 30.31 15.84 7.95
N LEU A 111 30.00 16.45 6.79
CA LEU A 111 30.89 17.40 6.12
C LEU A 111 30.96 18.78 6.78
N ARG A 112 30.17 19.04 7.83
CA ARG A 112 30.32 20.24 8.69
C ARG A 112 31.47 20.11 9.69
N ASN A 113 32.03 18.92 9.86
CA ASN A 113 33.18 18.67 10.71
C ASN A 113 34.47 18.54 9.88
N ASN A 114 35.64 18.74 10.52
CA ASN A 114 36.94 18.68 9.85
C ASN A 114 37.37 17.24 9.54
N VAL A 115 36.76 16.65 8.51
CA VAL A 115 36.94 15.26 8.11
C VAL A 115 37.19 15.12 6.62
N LEU A 116 38.13 14.24 6.24
CA LEU A 116 38.36 13.81 4.87
C LEU A 116 37.84 12.39 4.73
N ILE A 117 36.73 12.27 4.01
CA ILE A 117 36.10 10.99 3.67
C ILE A 117 36.60 10.59 2.28
N VAL A 118 37.16 9.40 2.16
CA VAL A 118 37.55 8.81 0.88
C VAL A 118 36.70 7.57 0.65
N ILE A 119 36.05 7.48 -0.50
CA ILE A 119 35.28 6.31 -0.92
C ILE A 119 35.93 5.76 -2.19
N ASP A 120 36.56 4.59 -2.07
CA ASP A 120 37.16 3.86 -3.19
C ASP A 120 36.13 2.96 -3.88
N ASP A 121 36.39 2.65 -5.15
CA ASP A 121 35.51 1.88 -6.04
C ASP A 121 34.06 2.41 -6.15
N SER A 122 33.89 3.72 -6.18
CA SER A 122 32.57 4.38 -6.22
C SER A 122 31.75 4.02 -7.47
N GLN A 123 32.39 3.58 -8.55
CA GLN A 123 31.71 3.08 -9.77
C GLN A 123 30.76 1.92 -9.51
N ARG A 124 30.95 1.19 -8.41
CA ARG A 124 30.07 0.08 -8.05
C ARG A 124 28.65 0.58 -7.73
N LEU A 125 28.49 1.86 -7.39
CA LEU A 125 27.19 2.52 -7.15
C LEU A 125 26.58 3.18 -8.41
N PHE A 126 27.18 2.95 -9.58
CA PHE A 126 26.72 3.50 -10.86
C PHE A 126 25.83 2.51 -11.59
N LYS A 127 25.09 2.99 -12.61
CA LYS A 127 24.30 2.10 -13.46
C LYS A 127 25.25 1.11 -14.17
N PRO A 128 24.92 -0.20 -14.23
CA PRO A 128 25.80 -1.22 -14.83
C PRO A 128 26.27 -0.83 -16.23
N ASP A 129 27.55 -1.05 -16.50
CA ASP A 129 28.19 -0.76 -17.80
C ASP A 129 28.08 0.69 -18.29
N THR A 130 27.72 1.62 -17.40
CA THR A 130 27.73 3.06 -17.66
C THR A 130 28.73 3.78 -16.75
N GLY A 131 29.02 5.03 -17.09
CA GLY A 131 29.67 6.00 -16.21
C GLY A 131 28.69 6.87 -15.42
N GLU A 132 27.39 6.55 -15.44
CA GLU A 132 26.36 7.38 -14.85
C GLU A 132 26.00 6.89 -13.44
N PRO A 133 26.04 7.74 -12.40
CA PRO A 133 25.58 7.35 -11.08
C PRO A 133 24.11 6.95 -11.09
N THR A 134 23.71 6.10 -10.13
CA THR A 134 22.29 5.83 -9.89
C THR A 134 21.57 7.11 -9.44
N ASP A 135 20.26 7.17 -9.65
CA ASP A 135 19.46 8.38 -9.33
C ASP A 135 19.55 8.73 -7.84
N GLU A 136 19.66 7.73 -6.97
CA GLU A 136 19.87 7.90 -5.53
C GLU A 136 21.20 8.59 -5.21
N VAL A 137 22.30 8.10 -5.81
CA VAL A 137 23.63 8.71 -5.66
C VAL A 137 23.65 10.12 -6.23
N ALA A 138 23.07 10.32 -7.42
CA ALA A 138 22.98 11.63 -8.05
C ALA A 138 22.21 12.64 -7.18
N ALA A 139 21.11 12.20 -6.54
CA ALA A 139 20.33 13.03 -5.63
C ALA A 139 21.11 13.43 -4.37
N VAL A 140 21.83 12.48 -3.75
CA VAL A 140 22.67 12.76 -2.58
C VAL A 140 23.77 13.75 -2.95
N LEU A 141 24.50 13.52 -4.04
CA LEU A 141 25.56 14.41 -4.52
C LEU A 141 25.03 15.82 -4.84
N ALA A 142 23.87 15.92 -5.50
CA ALA A 142 23.24 17.20 -5.81
C ALA A 142 22.79 17.97 -4.54
N SER A 143 22.45 17.26 -3.46
CA SER A 143 21.95 17.88 -2.22
C SER A 143 23.01 18.63 -1.41
N ILE A 144 24.29 18.24 -1.52
CA ILE A 144 25.40 18.85 -0.78
C ILE A 144 25.71 20.27 -1.31
N GLY A 145 25.52 20.52 -2.60
CA GLY A 145 25.74 21.83 -3.23
C GLY A 145 27.20 22.33 -3.17
N SER A 146 27.46 23.54 -3.64
CA SER A 146 28.79 24.16 -3.66
C SER A 146 29.03 25.03 -2.41
N ASN A 147 29.56 24.41 -1.35
CA ASN A 147 30.19 25.03 -0.17
C ASN A 147 29.27 25.77 0.83
N ARG A 148 28.20 25.11 1.33
CA ARG A 148 27.28 25.64 2.36
C ARG A 148 27.86 25.58 3.79
N GLY A 149 29.09 26.08 3.99
CA GLY A 149 29.78 26.04 5.28
C GLY A 149 30.38 24.66 5.62
N HIS A 150 30.70 23.87 4.61
CA HIS A 150 31.37 22.58 4.76
C HIS A 150 32.88 22.77 4.93
N VAL A 151 33.41 22.31 6.06
CA VAL A 151 34.87 22.24 6.29
C VAL A 151 35.43 20.86 5.95
N GLY A 152 34.59 19.83 5.95
CA GLY A 152 34.95 18.47 5.52
C GLY A 152 35.00 18.32 4.00
N ARG A 153 35.62 17.23 3.55
CA ARG A 153 35.83 16.91 2.14
C ARG A 153 35.50 15.45 1.85
N LEU A 154 34.82 15.19 0.73
CA LEU A 154 34.51 13.86 0.22
C LEU A 154 35.24 13.63 -1.11
N LEU A 155 36.14 12.64 -1.13
CA LEU A 155 36.86 12.19 -2.32
C LEU A 155 36.29 10.86 -2.81
N LEU A 156 35.82 10.82 -4.05
CA LEU A 156 35.26 9.63 -4.68
C LEU A 156 36.22 9.13 -5.77
N LEU A 157 36.64 7.86 -5.69
CA LEU A 157 37.55 7.25 -6.65
C LEU A 157 36.79 6.29 -7.56
N SER A 158 36.97 6.44 -8.87
CA SER A 158 36.30 5.63 -9.87
C SER A 158 37.26 5.06 -10.90
N ASP A 159 37.09 3.79 -11.28
CA ASP A 159 37.82 3.19 -12.40
C ASP A 159 37.13 3.34 -13.78
N ARG A 160 35.95 3.96 -13.80
CA ARG A 160 35.17 4.29 -14.99
C ARG A 160 35.20 5.79 -15.24
N LEU A 161 35.10 6.16 -16.51
CA LEU A 161 34.91 7.55 -16.89
C LEU A 161 33.47 7.95 -16.59
N LEU A 162 33.27 9.08 -15.92
CA LEU A 162 31.95 9.52 -15.50
C LEU A 162 31.22 10.24 -16.63
N VAL A 163 29.92 9.94 -16.75
CA VAL A 163 29.02 10.69 -17.64
C VAL A 163 28.57 11.94 -16.89
N GLN A 164 28.92 13.11 -17.42
CA GLN A 164 28.53 14.38 -16.82
C GLN A 164 27.03 14.63 -16.96
N GLY A 165 26.44 15.21 -15.91
CA GLY A 165 25.01 15.53 -15.87
C GLY A 165 24.72 16.68 -14.92
N ARG A 166 23.44 16.90 -14.60
CA ARG A 166 23.03 17.99 -13.69
C ARG A 166 23.69 17.88 -12.31
N TRP A 167 23.89 16.65 -11.82
CA TRP A 167 24.51 16.34 -10.54
C TRP A 167 26.00 16.72 -10.46
N SER A 168 26.73 16.75 -11.59
CA SER A 168 28.18 16.97 -11.62
C SER A 168 28.57 18.43 -11.89
N THR A 169 27.60 19.32 -12.12
CA THR A 169 27.85 20.72 -12.53
C THR A 169 28.74 21.51 -11.56
N ALA A 170 28.65 21.21 -10.26
CA ALA A 170 29.42 21.87 -9.20
C ALA A 170 30.55 21.00 -8.61
N ILE A 171 30.78 19.80 -9.17
CA ILE A 171 31.70 18.81 -8.62
C ILE A 171 32.91 18.65 -9.55
N PRO A 172 34.13 18.96 -9.11
CA PRO A 172 35.34 18.73 -9.90
C PRO A 172 35.52 17.24 -10.16
N ILE A 173 35.66 16.88 -11.44
CA ILE A 173 36.04 15.55 -11.88
C ILE A 173 37.45 15.66 -12.47
N LYS A 174 38.41 14.96 -11.86
CA LYS A 174 39.81 14.94 -12.28
C LYS A 174 40.17 13.57 -12.81
N LYS A 175 40.96 13.54 -13.88
CA LYS A 175 41.43 12.29 -14.50
C LYS A 175 42.87 12.02 -14.11
N LEU A 176 43.16 10.77 -13.74
CA LEU A 176 44.51 10.25 -13.58
C LEU A 176 44.79 9.22 -14.68
N ASP A 177 45.71 9.56 -15.57
CA ASP A 177 46.13 8.73 -16.70
C ASP A 177 47.24 7.75 -16.31
N GLU A 178 47.60 6.86 -17.22
CA GLU A 178 48.80 6.03 -17.14
C GLU A 178 50.08 6.89 -17.11
N LEU A 179 51.20 6.31 -16.67
CA LEU A 179 52.49 7.01 -16.62
C LEU A 179 53.03 7.27 -18.03
N GLU A 180 53.83 8.33 -18.19
CA GLU A 180 54.64 8.48 -19.39
C GLU A 180 55.75 7.40 -19.41
N VAL A 181 56.25 7.06 -20.61
CA VAL A 181 57.19 5.92 -20.78
C VAL A 181 58.42 6.08 -19.87
N GLY A 182 59.02 7.27 -19.83
CA GLY A 182 60.17 7.54 -18.96
C GLY A 182 59.85 7.38 -17.47
N GLU A 183 58.70 7.89 -17.03
CA GLU A 183 58.25 7.78 -15.63
C GLU A 183 57.96 6.32 -15.24
N ALA A 184 57.44 5.53 -16.18
CA ALA A 184 57.18 4.10 -15.97
C ALA A 184 58.48 3.30 -15.85
N VAL A 185 59.51 3.63 -16.63
CA VAL A 185 60.85 3.04 -16.51
C VAL A 185 61.48 3.42 -15.17
N GLU A 186 61.41 4.69 -14.76
CA GLU A 186 61.92 5.12 -13.45
C GLU A 186 61.23 4.36 -12.29
N LEU A 187 59.90 4.15 -12.38
CA LEU A 187 59.17 3.34 -11.41
C LEU A 187 59.66 1.88 -11.39
N LEU A 188 59.87 1.28 -12.57
CA LEU A 188 60.39 -0.08 -12.68
C LEU A 188 61.77 -0.20 -12.02
N GLU A 189 62.68 0.73 -12.31
CA GLU A 189 64.04 0.75 -11.75
C GLU A 189 64.05 0.91 -10.24
N ASP A 190 63.27 1.86 -9.71
CA ASP A 190 63.13 2.04 -8.26
C ASP A 190 62.60 0.78 -7.57
N ARG A 191 61.60 0.11 -8.17
CA ARG A 191 61.03 -1.12 -7.61
C ARG A 191 62.00 -2.29 -7.69
N LEU A 192 62.74 -2.45 -8.79
CA LEU A 192 63.80 -3.46 -8.92
C LEU A 192 64.92 -3.24 -7.90
N ALA A 193 65.33 -1.98 -7.69
CA ALA A 193 66.31 -1.62 -6.68
C ALA A 193 65.80 -1.94 -5.26
N GLN A 194 64.55 -1.61 -4.95
CA GLN A 194 63.93 -1.93 -3.65
C GLN A 194 63.79 -3.45 -3.41
N ALA A 195 63.58 -4.22 -4.48
CA ALA A 195 63.57 -5.68 -4.44
C ALA A 195 64.98 -6.32 -4.45
N ASN A 196 66.06 -5.51 -4.47
CA ASN A 196 67.46 -5.93 -4.57
C ASN A 196 67.78 -6.78 -5.82
N ILE A 197 67.13 -6.47 -6.95
CA ILE A 197 67.30 -7.16 -8.26
C ILE A 197 67.46 -6.17 -9.44
N PRO A 198 68.33 -5.15 -9.35
CA PRO A 198 68.41 -4.07 -10.34
C PRO A 198 68.81 -4.52 -11.75
N GLU A 199 69.56 -5.63 -11.86
CA GLU A 199 70.11 -6.15 -13.12
C GLU A 199 69.23 -7.21 -13.80
N VAL A 200 68.05 -7.53 -13.25
CA VAL A 200 67.21 -8.64 -13.77
C VAL A 200 66.52 -8.32 -15.11
N VAL A 201 66.47 -7.04 -15.48
CA VAL A 201 65.92 -6.54 -16.75
C VAL A 201 66.98 -5.67 -17.42
N GLU A 202 67.44 -6.11 -18.60
CA GLU A 202 68.39 -5.35 -19.43
C GLU A 202 67.84 -3.95 -19.79
N ASP A 203 68.72 -2.94 -19.82
CA ASP A 203 68.34 -1.53 -20.01
C ASP A 203 67.55 -1.28 -21.31
N ASP A 204 67.89 -1.98 -22.38
CA ASP A 204 67.23 -1.89 -23.69
C ASP A 204 65.83 -2.51 -23.70
N ARG A 205 65.53 -3.46 -22.80
CA ARG A 205 64.23 -4.13 -22.68
C ARG A 205 63.24 -3.39 -21.77
N LYS A 206 63.71 -2.47 -20.92
CA LYS A 206 62.86 -1.79 -19.92
C LYS A 206 61.70 -1.01 -20.54
N ALA A 207 61.97 -0.25 -21.62
CA ALA A 207 60.96 0.55 -22.31
C ALA A 207 59.85 -0.32 -22.94
N ASP A 208 60.24 -1.38 -23.63
CA ASP A 208 59.34 -2.36 -24.24
C ASP A 208 58.49 -3.08 -23.18
N LEU A 209 59.10 -3.41 -22.04
CA LEU A 209 58.45 -4.09 -20.94
C LEU A 209 57.36 -3.22 -20.29
N VAL A 210 57.66 -1.96 -19.98
CA VAL A 210 56.65 -1.05 -19.40
C VAL A 210 55.55 -0.70 -20.41
N GLN A 211 55.88 -0.70 -21.71
CA GLN A 211 54.90 -0.52 -22.78
C GLN A 211 53.94 -1.72 -22.86
N ALA A 212 54.45 -2.95 -22.77
CA ALA A 212 53.63 -4.17 -22.72
C ALA A 212 52.69 -4.19 -21.50
N LEU A 213 53.12 -3.61 -20.38
CA LEU A 213 52.32 -3.43 -19.17
C LEU A 213 51.36 -2.23 -19.23
N GLY A 214 51.23 -1.57 -20.39
CA GLY A 214 50.37 -0.41 -20.59
C GLY A 214 50.77 0.81 -19.76
N ARG A 215 52.03 0.88 -19.30
CA ARG A 215 52.54 1.93 -18.40
C ARG A 215 51.74 2.03 -17.09
N ASN A 216 51.15 0.90 -16.67
CA ASN A 216 50.32 0.78 -15.50
C ASN A 216 51.19 0.55 -14.25
N PRO A 217 51.20 1.47 -13.26
CA PRO A 217 52.02 1.34 -12.06
C PRO A 217 51.80 0.03 -11.31
N ARG A 218 50.55 -0.40 -11.15
CA ARG A 218 50.22 -1.65 -10.45
C ARG A 218 50.79 -2.86 -11.20
N ALA A 219 50.61 -2.93 -12.52
CA ALA A 219 51.14 -4.05 -13.31
C ALA A 219 52.67 -4.13 -13.25
N ILE A 220 53.36 -2.99 -13.27
CA ILE A 220 54.82 -2.90 -13.09
C ILE A 220 55.22 -3.43 -11.70
N GLU A 221 54.55 -2.96 -10.65
CA GLU A 221 54.82 -3.42 -9.28
C GLU A 221 54.58 -4.93 -9.10
N THR A 222 53.49 -5.47 -9.66
CA THR A 222 53.19 -6.91 -9.63
C THR A 222 54.21 -7.73 -10.43
N LEU A 223 54.70 -7.22 -11.56
CA LEU A 223 55.78 -7.88 -12.31
C LEU A 223 57.06 -7.95 -11.47
N VAL A 224 57.49 -6.83 -10.87
CA VAL A 224 58.71 -6.80 -10.04
C VAL A 224 58.63 -7.79 -8.88
N SER A 225 57.46 -7.91 -8.24
CA SER A 225 57.21 -8.94 -7.22
C SER A 225 57.43 -10.35 -7.74
N THR A 226 57.00 -10.63 -8.97
CA THR A 226 57.23 -11.93 -9.62
C THR A 226 58.71 -12.14 -9.95
N LEU A 227 59.39 -11.10 -10.46
CA LEU A 227 60.81 -11.15 -10.85
C LEU A 227 61.77 -11.35 -9.68
N ALA A 228 61.34 -11.07 -8.45
CA ALA A 228 62.11 -11.41 -7.25
C ALA A 228 62.33 -12.92 -7.06
N PHE A 229 61.58 -13.76 -7.79
CA PHE A 229 61.62 -15.22 -7.62
C PHE A 229 61.69 -16.02 -8.94
N GLU A 230 61.52 -15.36 -10.09
CA GLU A 230 61.47 -16.00 -11.42
C GLU A 230 62.17 -15.10 -12.44
N SER A 231 62.88 -15.67 -13.40
CA SER A 231 63.55 -14.88 -14.43
C SER A 231 62.54 -14.28 -15.42
N LEU A 232 62.90 -13.15 -16.04
CA LEU A 232 62.04 -12.48 -17.02
C LEU A 232 61.66 -13.41 -18.19
N ASP A 233 62.58 -14.29 -18.63
CA ASP A 233 62.34 -15.20 -19.75
C ASP A 233 61.37 -16.33 -19.39
N GLU A 234 61.37 -16.82 -18.14
CA GLU A 234 60.37 -17.79 -17.65
C GLU A 234 58.98 -17.15 -17.51
N VAL A 235 58.92 -15.88 -17.07
CA VAL A 235 57.68 -15.10 -17.03
C VAL A 235 57.08 -14.95 -18.43
N ILE A 236 57.91 -14.58 -19.41
CA ILE A 236 57.50 -14.38 -20.80
C ILE A 236 57.14 -15.70 -21.48
N GLY A 237 57.93 -16.76 -21.25
CA GLY A 237 57.84 -18.03 -21.97
C GLY A 237 56.51 -18.79 -21.78
N ARG A 238 55.81 -18.59 -20.66
CA ARG A 238 54.50 -19.22 -20.40
C ARG A 238 53.39 -18.70 -21.32
N HIS A 239 53.41 -17.39 -21.59
CA HIS A 239 52.44 -16.72 -22.44
C HIS A 239 53.14 -15.66 -23.33
N PRO A 240 53.91 -16.08 -24.35
CA PRO A 240 54.71 -15.16 -25.17
C PRO A 240 53.87 -14.04 -25.82
N GLY A 241 52.61 -14.33 -26.13
CA GLY A 241 51.66 -13.36 -26.70
C GLY A 241 51.24 -12.20 -25.78
N PHE A 242 51.56 -12.25 -24.48
CA PHE A 242 51.35 -11.12 -23.55
C PHE A 242 52.49 -10.10 -23.58
N TRP A 243 53.62 -10.42 -24.21
CA TRP A 243 54.83 -9.60 -24.12
C TRP A 243 55.30 -9.09 -25.48
N SER A 244 54.52 -9.35 -26.54
CA SER A 244 54.77 -8.82 -27.90
C SER A 244 54.40 -7.33 -28.00
N VAL A 245 55.35 -6.48 -28.39
CA VAL A 245 55.18 -5.02 -28.57
C VAL A 245 54.61 -4.66 -29.96
N GLU A 246 53.66 -5.44 -30.48
CA GLU A 246 52.94 -5.02 -31.69
C GLU A 246 52.12 -3.75 -31.39
N ASP A 247 51.75 -2.95 -32.41
CA ASP A 247 50.92 -1.73 -32.36
C ASP A 247 49.49 -1.98 -31.82
N ARG A 248 49.36 -2.62 -30.67
CA ARG A 248 48.11 -2.90 -29.97
C ARG A 248 47.92 -1.82 -28.91
N SER A 249 46.78 -1.15 -28.97
CA SER A 249 46.28 -0.44 -27.81
C SER A 249 46.09 -1.45 -26.67
N VAL A 250 46.88 -1.32 -25.60
CA VAL A 250 46.78 -2.19 -24.42
C VAL A 250 45.38 -2.05 -23.83
N SER A 251 44.55 -3.07 -24.04
CA SER A 251 43.15 -3.06 -23.59
C SER A 251 43.03 -3.39 -22.11
N ARG A 252 41.92 -2.98 -21.49
CA ARG A 252 41.61 -3.31 -20.08
C ARG A 252 41.57 -4.82 -19.84
N ASP A 253 40.94 -5.56 -20.74
CA ASP A 253 40.83 -7.03 -20.65
C ASP A 253 42.18 -7.72 -20.75
N PHE A 254 43.08 -7.18 -21.56
CA PHE A 254 44.44 -7.69 -21.67
C PHE A 254 45.21 -7.47 -20.37
N LEU A 255 45.20 -6.25 -19.82
CA LEU A 255 45.87 -5.95 -18.56
C LEU A 255 45.35 -6.82 -17.42
N TYR A 256 44.03 -7.04 -17.37
CA TYR A 256 43.42 -7.93 -16.40
C TYR A 256 43.93 -9.38 -16.53
N LYS A 257 44.02 -9.93 -17.74
CA LYS A 257 44.54 -11.30 -17.96
C LYS A 257 46.02 -11.43 -17.58
N LEU A 258 46.81 -10.42 -17.92
CA LEU A 258 48.24 -10.37 -17.58
C LEU A 258 48.43 -10.28 -16.05
N GLU A 259 47.69 -9.38 -15.40
CA GLU A 259 47.72 -9.21 -13.95
C GLU A 259 47.29 -10.49 -13.23
N LYS A 260 46.27 -11.19 -13.74
CA LYS A 260 45.83 -12.48 -13.22
C LYS A 260 46.94 -13.54 -13.28
N ASP A 261 47.65 -13.69 -14.41
CA ASP A 261 48.79 -14.61 -14.52
C ASP A 261 49.89 -14.28 -13.49
N LEU A 262 50.27 -13.01 -13.38
CA LEU A 262 51.32 -12.57 -12.44
C LEU A 262 50.92 -12.77 -10.97
N LEU A 263 49.65 -12.52 -10.63
CA LEU A 263 49.14 -12.72 -9.28
C LEU A 263 49.01 -14.20 -8.92
N GLU A 264 48.57 -15.06 -9.84
CA GLU A 264 48.54 -16.52 -9.61
C GLU A 264 49.93 -17.07 -9.28
N ARG A 265 50.98 -16.56 -9.95
CA ARG A 265 52.37 -16.89 -9.63
C ARG A 265 52.76 -16.40 -8.25
N SER A 266 52.49 -15.13 -7.95
CA SER A 266 52.79 -14.55 -6.63
C SER A 266 52.11 -15.32 -5.50
N ILE A 267 50.87 -15.78 -5.70
CA ILE A 267 50.12 -16.63 -4.75
C ILE A 267 50.79 -18.01 -4.58
N SER A 268 51.26 -18.64 -5.66
CA SER A 268 51.90 -19.97 -5.62
C SER A 268 53.19 -20.01 -4.79
N ARG A 269 53.80 -18.85 -4.52
CA ARG A 269 55.04 -18.71 -3.74
C ARG A 269 54.81 -18.47 -2.25
N LEU A 270 53.56 -18.26 -1.83
CA LEU A 270 53.24 -18.15 -0.42
C LEU A 270 53.55 -19.47 0.30
N SER A 271 53.98 -19.37 1.56
CA SER A 271 54.04 -20.57 2.41
C SER A 271 52.64 -21.21 2.48
N PRO A 272 52.52 -22.54 2.67
CA PRO A 272 51.22 -23.20 2.77
C PRO A 272 50.30 -22.55 3.83
N GLU A 273 50.89 -22.04 4.92
CA GLU A 273 50.19 -21.32 5.96
C GLU A 273 49.67 -19.95 5.48
N HIS A 274 50.52 -19.14 4.84
CA HIS A 274 50.12 -17.83 4.30
C HIS A 274 49.09 -17.97 3.19
N TYR A 275 49.22 -18.97 2.33
CA TYR A 275 48.24 -19.29 1.30
C TYR A 275 46.87 -19.62 1.92
N LYS A 276 46.84 -20.51 2.92
CA LYS A 276 45.58 -20.84 3.63
C LYS A 276 44.95 -19.59 4.27
N ARG A 277 45.74 -18.73 4.91
CA ARG A 277 45.23 -17.49 5.52
C ARG A 277 44.76 -16.46 4.47
N LEU A 278 45.40 -16.40 3.29
CA LEU A 278 44.92 -15.61 2.15
C LEU A 278 43.57 -16.09 1.63
N LEU A 279 43.36 -17.41 1.54
CA LEU A 279 42.07 -17.98 1.18
C LEU A 279 40.98 -17.55 2.18
N LEU A 280 41.25 -17.61 3.49
CA LEU A 280 40.32 -17.13 4.52
C LEU A 280 40.01 -15.64 4.39
N LEU A 281 40.99 -14.82 3.96
CA LEU A 281 40.77 -13.40 3.71
C LEU A 281 39.91 -13.17 2.46
N SER A 282 39.98 -14.04 1.45
CA SER A 282 39.37 -13.84 0.12
C SER A 282 37.84 -13.70 0.14
N VAL A 283 37.16 -13.99 1.24
CA VAL A 283 35.72 -13.75 1.39
C VAL A 283 35.38 -12.30 1.79
N HIS A 284 36.33 -11.52 2.28
CA HIS A 284 36.10 -10.12 2.66
C HIS A 284 35.87 -9.26 1.41
N ARG A 285 34.74 -8.55 1.39
CA ARG A 285 34.28 -7.77 0.22
C ARG A 285 34.55 -6.28 0.30
N LYS A 286 34.98 -5.80 1.45
CA LYS A 286 35.38 -4.43 1.73
C LYS A 286 36.71 -4.39 2.47
N ASN A 287 37.22 -3.19 2.68
CA ASN A 287 38.42 -2.96 3.47
C ASN A 287 38.24 -3.42 4.94
N PHE A 288 39.34 -3.70 5.62
CA PHE A 288 39.33 -4.18 7.00
C PHE A 288 40.60 -3.80 7.76
N GLU A 289 40.55 -3.92 9.09
CA GLU A 289 41.63 -3.51 9.99
C GLU A 289 42.63 -4.64 10.29
N GLN A 290 43.75 -4.27 10.95
CA GLN A 290 44.74 -5.21 11.48
C GLN A 290 44.11 -6.33 12.36
N ALA A 291 43.00 -6.04 13.02
CA ALA A 291 42.28 -6.97 13.89
C ALA A 291 41.85 -8.27 13.16
N VAL A 292 41.59 -8.22 11.84
CA VAL A 292 41.28 -9.42 11.06
C VAL A 292 42.46 -10.40 11.02
N PHE A 293 43.68 -9.91 10.81
CA PHE A 293 44.87 -10.77 10.83
C PHE A 293 45.12 -11.36 12.22
N GLN A 294 44.81 -10.62 13.29
CA GLN A 294 44.91 -11.15 14.65
C GLN A 294 43.93 -12.29 14.87
N LEU A 295 42.70 -12.18 14.36
CA LEU A 295 41.71 -13.25 14.42
C LEU A 295 42.16 -14.50 13.66
N LEU A 296 42.75 -14.33 12.47
CA LEU A 296 43.26 -15.44 11.66
C LEU A 296 44.50 -16.14 12.24
N CYS A 297 45.24 -15.46 13.12
CA CYS A 297 46.43 -15.99 13.79
C CYS A 297 46.16 -16.29 15.28
N ASP A 298 44.90 -16.52 15.65
CA ASP A 298 44.46 -16.85 17.02
C ASP A 298 45.01 -15.88 18.11
N GLY A 299 45.09 -14.59 17.78
CA GLY A 299 45.54 -13.52 18.66
C GLY A 299 47.06 -13.27 18.70
N LYS A 300 47.87 -14.07 18.00
CA LYS A 300 49.33 -13.93 17.98
C LYS A 300 49.77 -12.71 17.17
N ARG A 301 50.26 -11.69 17.87
CA ARG A 301 50.60 -10.38 17.27
C ARG A 301 51.74 -10.43 16.24
N ASP A 302 52.78 -11.21 16.51
CA ASP A 302 53.96 -11.26 15.63
C ASP A 302 53.67 -12.01 14.32
N GLU A 303 52.99 -13.16 14.41
CA GLU A 303 52.52 -13.89 13.21
C GLU A 303 51.54 -13.06 12.38
N SER A 304 50.62 -12.33 13.03
CA SER A 304 49.71 -11.41 12.35
C SER A 304 50.44 -10.31 11.58
N ARG A 305 51.48 -9.71 12.18
CA ARG A 305 52.30 -8.69 11.51
C ARG A 305 53.08 -9.28 10.34
N GLN A 306 53.71 -10.44 10.53
CA GLN A 306 54.43 -11.15 9.47
C GLN A 306 53.52 -11.48 8.28
N LEU A 307 52.31 -11.98 8.55
CA LEU A 307 51.31 -12.27 7.52
C LEU A 307 50.89 -11.00 6.76
N SER A 308 50.51 -9.93 7.48
CA SER A 308 50.12 -8.68 6.84
C SER A 308 51.25 -8.08 5.99
N HIS A 309 52.49 -8.14 6.50
CA HIS A 309 53.67 -7.69 5.77
C HIS A 309 53.91 -8.52 4.50
N ALA A 310 53.89 -9.86 4.61
CA ALA A 310 54.10 -10.75 3.48
C ALA A 310 53.06 -10.52 2.38
N LEU A 311 51.78 -10.48 2.73
CA LEU A 311 50.71 -10.31 1.74
C LEU A 311 50.73 -8.91 1.09
N VAL A 312 51.14 -7.86 1.81
CA VAL A 312 51.35 -6.51 1.23
C VAL A 312 52.60 -6.48 0.35
N SER A 313 53.71 -7.11 0.74
CA SER A 313 54.95 -7.14 -0.05
C SER A 313 54.81 -7.92 -1.34
N HIS A 314 53.95 -8.94 -1.38
CA HIS A 314 53.57 -9.66 -2.60
C HIS A 314 52.49 -8.95 -3.43
N PHE A 315 52.13 -7.71 -3.06
CA PHE A 315 51.07 -6.91 -3.70
C PHE A 315 49.70 -7.58 -3.70
N LEU A 316 49.45 -8.55 -2.82
CA LEU A 316 48.16 -9.26 -2.76
C LEU A 316 47.11 -8.43 -2.00
N LEU A 317 47.56 -7.54 -1.12
CA LEU A 317 46.76 -6.57 -0.38
C LEU A 317 47.26 -5.15 -0.65
N LYS A 318 46.32 -4.21 -0.64
CA LYS A 318 46.59 -2.78 -0.48
C LYS A 318 46.53 -2.43 1.01
N HIS A 319 47.37 -1.50 1.45
CA HIS A 319 47.31 -0.91 2.79
C HIS A 319 47.32 0.62 2.70
N VAL A 320 46.21 1.26 3.11
CA VAL A 320 46.03 2.71 3.04
C VAL A 320 45.42 3.22 4.33
N ALA A 321 46.09 4.21 4.95
CA ALA A 321 45.60 4.90 6.15
C ALA A 321 45.17 3.99 7.33
N GLY A 322 45.73 2.77 7.44
CA GLY A 322 45.39 1.78 8.47
C GLY A 322 44.42 0.69 8.01
N TRP A 323 43.87 0.81 6.80
CA TRP A 323 42.92 -0.11 6.20
C TRP A 323 43.60 -1.03 5.19
N TYR A 324 43.20 -2.30 5.17
CA TYR A 324 43.66 -3.31 4.23
C TYR A 324 42.54 -3.68 3.26
N SER A 325 42.86 -3.77 1.97
CA SER A 325 41.92 -4.24 0.94
C SER A 325 42.58 -5.32 0.10
N ILE A 326 41.84 -6.39 -0.18
CA ILE A 326 42.32 -7.47 -1.06
C ILE A 326 42.20 -6.98 -2.50
N GLN A 327 43.24 -7.22 -3.31
CA GLN A 327 43.14 -6.92 -4.72
C GLN A 327 42.01 -7.73 -5.37
N ALA A 328 41.20 -7.09 -6.22
CA ALA A 328 40.02 -7.72 -6.82
C ALA A 328 40.33 -9.05 -7.53
N VAL A 329 41.44 -9.12 -8.27
CA VAL A 329 41.89 -10.33 -8.97
C VAL A 329 42.33 -11.43 -7.99
N VAL A 330 43.06 -11.07 -6.92
CA VAL A 330 43.45 -12.01 -5.86
C VAL A 330 42.22 -12.60 -5.18
N ARG A 331 41.23 -11.75 -4.88
CA ARG A 331 39.97 -12.18 -4.28
C ARG A 331 39.22 -13.14 -5.20
N GLU A 332 39.18 -12.86 -6.50
CA GLU A 332 38.56 -13.74 -7.50
C GLU A 332 39.24 -15.12 -7.54
N ILE A 333 40.57 -15.16 -7.58
CA ILE A 333 41.36 -16.41 -7.55
C ILE A 333 41.03 -17.21 -6.28
N GLY A 334 41.06 -16.55 -5.12
CA GLY A 334 40.74 -17.19 -3.84
C GLY A 334 39.30 -17.72 -3.77
N LEU A 335 38.33 -16.93 -4.25
CA LEU A 335 36.92 -17.34 -4.29
C LEU A 335 36.68 -18.50 -5.27
N ALA A 336 37.37 -18.55 -6.40
CA ALA A 336 37.31 -19.67 -7.33
C ALA A 336 37.76 -20.97 -6.65
N HIS A 337 38.88 -20.92 -5.91
CA HIS A 337 39.37 -22.06 -5.15
C HIS A 337 38.40 -22.48 -4.02
N LEU A 338 37.86 -21.53 -3.25
CA LEU A 338 36.91 -21.82 -2.17
C LEU A 338 35.61 -22.44 -2.69
N LYS A 339 35.10 -22.01 -3.86
CA LYS A 339 33.88 -22.58 -4.46
C LYS A 339 34.01 -24.06 -4.79
N GLU A 340 35.22 -24.54 -5.06
CA GLU A 340 35.52 -25.96 -5.30
C GLU A 340 35.63 -26.76 -3.99
N HIS A 341 35.84 -26.09 -2.85
CA HIS A 341 36.10 -26.70 -1.54
C HIS A 341 35.12 -26.17 -0.48
N GLU A 342 33.94 -26.80 -0.40
CA GLU A 342 32.82 -26.33 0.44
C GLU A 342 33.20 -26.14 1.93
N ASN A 343 34.04 -27.01 2.49
CA ASN A 343 34.49 -26.89 3.88
C ASN A 343 35.35 -25.65 4.11
N ASP A 344 36.27 -25.36 3.18
CA ASP A 344 37.15 -24.20 3.28
C ASP A 344 36.36 -22.91 3.04
N PHE A 345 35.36 -22.94 2.14
CA PHE A 345 34.41 -21.84 1.95
C PHE A 345 33.66 -21.51 3.23
N ARG A 346 33.05 -22.51 3.88
CA ARG A 346 32.33 -22.30 5.16
C ARG A 346 33.28 -21.84 6.26
N GLN A 347 34.51 -22.35 6.32
CA GLN A 347 35.51 -21.92 7.29
C GLN A 347 35.92 -20.45 7.08
N ALA A 348 36.15 -20.03 5.83
CA ALA A 348 36.47 -18.63 5.51
C ALA A 348 35.33 -17.69 5.94
N HIS A 349 34.09 -18.01 5.59
CA HIS A 349 32.93 -17.23 6.02
C HIS A 349 32.71 -17.27 7.54
N THR A 350 33.03 -18.37 8.22
CA THR A 350 32.97 -18.48 9.69
C THR A 350 33.94 -17.49 10.35
N ARG A 351 35.19 -17.43 9.88
CA ARG A 351 36.20 -16.50 10.42
C ARG A 351 35.85 -15.03 10.13
N ALA A 352 35.32 -14.74 8.94
CA ALA A 352 34.83 -13.40 8.64
C ALA A 352 33.62 -13.02 9.52
N ALA A 353 32.68 -13.94 9.74
CA ALA A 353 31.54 -13.72 10.63
C ALA A 353 31.98 -13.45 12.07
N GLU A 354 32.97 -14.17 12.60
CA GLU A 354 33.54 -13.91 13.93
C GLU A 354 34.04 -12.47 14.09
N TYR A 355 34.66 -11.90 13.05
CA TYR A 355 35.09 -10.50 13.05
C TYR A 355 33.90 -9.53 13.08
N TYR A 356 32.95 -9.68 12.15
CA TYR A 356 31.86 -8.73 12.01
C TYR A 356 30.78 -8.84 13.09
N VAL A 357 30.60 -10.02 13.69
CA VAL A 357 29.63 -10.24 14.79
C VAL A 357 30.18 -9.77 16.13
N ARG A 358 31.50 -9.77 16.33
CA ARG A 358 32.12 -9.45 17.62
C ARG A 358 31.73 -8.06 18.17
N PRO A 359 31.74 -6.97 17.38
CA PRO A 359 31.24 -5.67 17.83
C PRO A 359 29.74 -5.67 18.17
N LEU A 360 28.97 -6.60 17.58
CA LEU A 360 27.52 -6.67 17.72
C LEU A 360 27.06 -7.33 19.03
N LYS A 361 27.92 -8.13 19.66
CA LYS A 361 27.62 -8.88 20.89
C LYS A 361 27.94 -8.11 22.19
N SER A 362 28.69 -7.01 22.16
CA SER A 362 29.02 -6.21 23.35
C SER A 362 27.92 -5.19 23.68
N ARG A 363 27.18 -5.39 24.78
CA ARG A 363 26.19 -4.42 25.31
C ARG A 363 26.85 -3.36 26.18
N ASP A 364 26.52 -2.09 25.94
CA ASP A 364 26.71 -1.00 26.92
C ASP A 364 25.37 -0.63 27.58
N ALA A 365 25.44 -0.04 28.78
CA ALA A 365 24.32 0.16 29.71
C ALA A 365 23.22 1.14 29.26
N ASN A 366 23.40 1.90 28.17
CA ASN A 366 22.53 3.01 27.78
C ASN A 366 21.62 2.74 26.56
N GLY A 367 21.49 1.49 26.11
CA GLY A 367 20.38 1.10 25.22
C GLY A 367 20.46 1.54 23.74
N PHE A 368 21.42 2.37 23.34
CA PHE A 368 21.76 2.59 21.93
C PHE A 368 23.28 2.61 21.77
N ASN A 369 23.81 1.69 20.96
CA ASN A 369 25.24 1.58 20.69
C ASN A 369 25.47 1.55 19.18
N SER A 370 25.99 2.64 18.64
CA SER A 370 26.38 2.86 17.24
C SER A 370 27.16 1.73 16.57
N ARG A 371 27.99 1.03 17.37
CA ARG A 371 28.78 -0.13 16.94
C ARG A 371 27.95 -1.33 16.50
N LEU A 372 26.66 -1.36 16.83
CA LEU A 372 25.74 -2.45 16.46
C LEU A 372 25.32 -2.40 14.98
N VAL A 373 25.41 -1.25 14.31
CA VAL A 373 24.95 -1.15 12.91
C VAL A 373 26.09 -1.36 11.92
N ASN A 374 27.31 -0.94 12.28
CA ASN A 374 28.51 -1.21 11.48
C ASN A 374 28.62 -2.70 11.22
N SER A 375 28.81 -3.09 9.97
CA SER A 375 29.03 -4.49 9.61
C SER A 375 27.82 -5.42 9.82
N PHE A 376 26.62 -4.92 10.13
CA PHE A 376 25.43 -5.77 10.19
C PHE A 376 25.17 -6.48 8.85
N ALA A 377 25.31 -5.77 7.73
CA ALA A 377 25.19 -6.35 6.39
C ALA A 377 26.23 -7.45 6.13
N GLU A 378 27.50 -7.22 6.48
CA GLU A 378 28.57 -8.22 6.32
C GLU A 378 28.40 -9.40 7.30
N ALA A 379 28.04 -9.15 8.56
CA ALA A 379 27.79 -10.18 9.57
C ALA A 379 26.70 -11.14 9.11
N ARG A 380 25.56 -10.63 8.62
CA ARG A 380 24.49 -11.48 8.07
C ARG A 380 24.95 -12.28 6.86
N TYR A 381 25.63 -11.63 5.92
CA TYR A 381 26.13 -12.28 4.72
C TYR A 381 27.08 -13.43 5.07
N HIS A 382 28.06 -13.19 5.94
CA HIS A 382 29.02 -14.21 6.33
C HIS A 382 28.39 -15.32 7.19
N LEU A 383 27.46 -15.00 8.10
CA LEU A 383 26.74 -16.04 8.85
C LEU A 383 25.87 -16.92 7.95
N TYR A 384 25.22 -16.34 6.93
CA TYR A 384 24.45 -17.09 5.95
C TYR A 384 25.32 -18.02 5.11
N GLN A 385 26.42 -17.51 4.55
CA GLN A 385 27.36 -18.29 3.73
C GLN A 385 28.12 -19.35 4.55
N ALA A 386 28.28 -19.13 5.86
CA ALA A 386 28.86 -20.10 6.79
C ALA A 386 27.87 -21.19 7.25
N ASP A 387 26.59 -21.14 6.83
CA ASP A 387 25.52 -22.03 7.28
C ASP A 387 25.29 -21.98 8.81
N ARG A 388 25.57 -20.83 9.45
CA ARG A 388 25.37 -20.59 10.90
C ARG A 388 23.99 -19.98 11.16
N VAL A 389 22.94 -20.71 10.79
CA VAL A 389 21.55 -20.22 10.79
C VAL A 389 21.07 -19.79 12.19
N ASP A 390 21.47 -20.50 13.25
CA ASP A 390 21.05 -20.17 14.62
C ASP A 390 21.63 -18.83 15.09
N GLU A 391 22.90 -18.56 14.83
CA GLU A 391 23.50 -17.27 15.16
C GLU A 391 23.00 -16.13 14.26
N LEU A 392 22.73 -16.42 12.99
CA LEU A 392 22.05 -15.47 12.12
C LEU A 392 20.67 -15.10 12.66
N ARG A 393 19.93 -16.08 13.18
CA ARG A 393 18.62 -15.88 13.80
C ARG A 393 18.71 -15.05 15.06
N GLU A 394 19.62 -15.37 15.97
CA GLU A 394 19.86 -14.57 17.18
C GLU A 394 20.19 -13.12 16.83
N LEU A 395 21.09 -12.92 15.85
CA LEU A 395 21.50 -11.59 15.40
C LEU A 395 20.33 -10.81 14.79
N LEU A 396 19.53 -11.43 13.91
CA LEU A 396 18.37 -10.80 13.28
C LEU A 396 17.27 -10.44 14.29
N ILE A 397 17.06 -11.27 15.31
CA ILE A 397 16.11 -10.97 16.40
C ILE A 397 16.62 -9.80 17.25
N GLN A 398 17.90 -9.80 17.60
CA GLN A 398 18.51 -8.71 18.38
C GLN A 398 18.46 -7.36 17.64
N MET A 399 18.54 -7.39 16.31
CA MET A 399 18.64 -6.22 15.43
C MET A 399 17.41 -6.05 14.53
N MET A 400 16.23 -6.43 15.03
CA MET A 400 15.02 -6.52 14.19
C MET A 400 14.62 -5.16 13.60
N ASP A 401 14.75 -4.06 14.35
CA ASP A 401 14.42 -2.72 13.87
C ASP A 401 15.28 -2.31 12.67
N VAL A 402 16.59 -2.60 12.73
CA VAL A 402 17.53 -2.35 11.62
C VAL A 402 17.21 -3.25 10.43
N ALA A 403 16.93 -4.53 10.66
CA ALA A 403 16.57 -5.46 9.60
C ALA A 403 15.26 -5.06 8.88
N LEU A 404 14.27 -4.56 9.62
CA LEU A 404 12.99 -4.07 9.06
C LEU A 404 13.12 -2.69 8.38
N ALA A 405 14.10 -1.87 8.77
CA ALA A 405 14.43 -0.64 8.07
C ALA A 405 15.05 -0.92 6.69
N GLU A 406 15.94 -1.91 6.58
CA GLU A 406 16.55 -2.33 5.31
C GLU A 406 15.59 -3.11 4.40
N VAL A 407 14.72 -3.94 4.98
CA VAL A 407 13.88 -4.90 4.25
C VAL A 407 12.41 -4.53 4.40
N LYS A 408 11.85 -3.93 3.35
CA LYS A 408 10.45 -3.48 3.29
C LYS A 408 9.66 -4.31 2.28
N SER A 409 8.33 -4.22 2.35
CA SER A 409 7.44 -4.87 1.37
C SER A 409 7.68 -4.38 -0.08
N SER A 410 8.10 -3.12 -0.22
CA SER A 410 8.39 -2.46 -1.50
C SER A 410 9.82 -2.67 -2.01
N SER A 411 10.69 -3.33 -1.24
CA SER A 411 12.09 -3.55 -1.65
C SER A 411 12.18 -4.25 -3.02
N PRO A 412 13.18 -3.90 -3.86
CA PRO A 412 13.37 -4.52 -5.16
C PRO A 412 13.85 -5.97 -4.99
N VAL A 413 13.37 -6.88 -5.85
CA VAL A 413 13.81 -8.27 -5.83
C VAL A 413 15.24 -8.36 -6.36
N PRO A 414 16.18 -8.99 -5.63
CA PRO A 414 17.54 -9.17 -6.13
C PRO A 414 17.57 -9.97 -7.43
N THR A 415 18.33 -9.49 -8.42
CA THR A 415 18.52 -10.16 -9.72
C THR A 415 19.58 -11.25 -9.66
N HIS A 416 20.59 -11.09 -8.79
CA HIS A 416 21.67 -12.06 -8.64
C HIS A 416 21.24 -13.26 -7.75
N PRO A 417 21.44 -14.52 -8.19
CA PRO A 417 20.95 -15.70 -7.47
C PRO A 417 21.41 -15.81 -6.02
N ASP A 418 22.67 -15.53 -5.74
CA ASP A 418 23.23 -15.64 -4.37
C ASP A 418 22.60 -14.64 -3.40
N VAL A 419 22.42 -13.39 -3.85
CA VAL A 419 21.77 -12.33 -3.07
C VAL A 419 20.28 -12.64 -2.86
N LEU A 420 19.64 -13.24 -3.87
CA LEU A 420 18.25 -13.68 -3.78
C LEU A 420 18.08 -14.83 -2.76
N ASN A 421 18.99 -15.80 -2.76
CA ASN A 421 18.97 -16.91 -1.80
C ASN A 421 19.17 -16.41 -0.36
N GLU A 422 20.17 -15.54 -0.15
CA GLU A 422 20.41 -14.88 1.13
C GLU A 422 19.17 -14.11 1.60
N ARG A 423 18.56 -13.31 0.71
CA ARG A 423 17.36 -12.53 1.03
C ARG A 423 16.19 -13.41 1.46
N ILE A 424 15.98 -14.54 0.77
CA ILE A 424 14.95 -15.52 1.13
C ILE A 424 15.24 -16.14 2.50
N GLY A 425 16.51 -16.48 2.79
CA GLY A 425 16.91 -16.99 4.11
C GLY A 425 16.62 -16.00 5.24
N ILE A 426 16.99 -14.73 5.04
CA ILE A 426 16.73 -13.66 6.02
C ILE A 426 15.23 -13.45 6.22
N LEU A 427 14.45 -13.37 5.13
CA LEU A 427 12.99 -13.19 5.21
C LEU A 427 12.31 -14.35 5.93
N ALA A 428 12.79 -15.58 5.77
CA ALA A 428 12.23 -16.74 6.47
C ALA A 428 12.38 -16.55 7.99
N ILE A 429 13.56 -16.14 8.45
CA ILE A 429 13.83 -15.91 9.87
C ILE A 429 13.00 -14.72 10.42
N LEU A 430 12.90 -13.62 9.68
CA LEU A 430 12.10 -12.46 10.11
C LEU A 430 10.61 -12.81 10.24
N LEU A 431 10.05 -13.53 9.26
CA LEU A 431 8.62 -13.88 9.23
C LEU A 431 8.22 -14.87 10.33
N GLU A 432 9.15 -15.62 10.91
CA GLU A 432 8.89 -16.48 12.08
C GLU A 432 8.67 -15.66 13.37
N ASN A 433 9.19 -14.43 13.45
CA ASN A 433 9.21 -13.61 14.67
C ASN A 433 8.16 -12.48 14.68
N LYS A 434 6.96 -12.74 14.14
CA LYS A 434 5.83 -11.77 14.07
C LYS A 434 6.15 -10.47 13.29
N ALA A 435 7.04 -10.54 12.30
CA ALA A 435 7.32 -9.40 11.42
C ALA A 435 6.06 -8.92 10.65
N PRO A 436 6.05 -7.66 10.14
CA PRO A 436 4.90 -7.09 9.46
C PRO A 436 4.41 -7.95 8.30
N GLY A 437 3.09 -8.11 8.17
CA GLY A 437 2.47 -8.95 7.13
C GLY A 437 2.86 -8.56 5.69
N GLY A 438 3.23 -7.30 5.46
CA GLY A 438 3.74 -6.82 4.17
C GLY A 438 5.03 -7.54 3.71
N LEU A 439 5.82 -8.14 4.61
CA LEU A 439 6.99 -8.92 4.21
C LEU A 439 6.63 -10.26 3.54
N HIS A 440 5.43 -10.79 3.79
CA HIS A 440 4.95 -11.96 3.05
C HIS A 440 4.78 -11.66 1.56
N TYR A 441 4.39 -10.43 1.19
CA TYR A 441 4.35 -10.00 -0.20
C TYR A 441 5.75 -10.01 -0.83
N TYR A 442 6.74 -9.46 -0.12
CA TYR A 442 8.11 -9.42 -0.62
C TYR A 442 8.75 -10.82 -0.72
N MET A 443 8.49 -11.70 0.25
CA MET A 443 8.88 -13.11 0.20
C MET A 443 8.30 -13.82 -1.03
N ALA A 444 7.02 -13.62 -1.33
CA ALA A 444 6.38 -14.20 -2.50
C ALA A 444 7.02 -13.72 -3.82
N ARG A 445 7.37 -12.43 -3.92
CA ARG A 445 8.10 -11.88 -5.08
C ARG A 445 9.49 -12.51 -5.24
N CYS A 446 10.22 -12.70 -4.15
CA CYS A 446 11.55 -13.33 -4.17
C CYS A 446 11.48 -14.80 -4.60
N LEU A 447 10.54 -15.58 -4.04
CA LEU A 447 10.34 -16.98 -4.41
C LEU A 447 9.90 -17.12 -5.88
N LYS A 448 9.01 -16.24 -6.36
CA LYS A 448 8.61 -16.19 -7.78
C LYS A 448 9.80 -15.96 -8.71
N ALA A 449 10.76 -15.12 -8.32
CA ALA A 449 11.95 -14.85 -9.11
C ALA A 449 12.96 -16.01 -9.09
N ARG A 450 13.09 -16.71 -7.95
CA ARG A 450 14.07 -17.80 -7.78
C ARG A 450 13.75 -19.05 -8.60
N LYS A 451 12.47 -19.40 -8.75
CA LYS A 451 11.98 -20.51 -9.61
C LYS A 451 12.59 -21.89 -9.32
N LYS A 452 13.00 -22.20 -8.08
CA LYS A 452 13.38 -23.56 -7.68
C LYS A 452 12.16 -24.46 -7.50
N ALA A 453 12.37 -25.78 -7.48
CA ALA A 453 11.32 -26.74 -7.18
C ALA A 453 10.65 -26.43 -5.82
N GLY A 454 9.32 -26.31 -5.79
CA GLY A 454 8.56 -25.94 -4.59
C GLY A 454 8.40 -24.44 -4.35
N ASP A 455 9.13 -23.57 -5.05
CA ASP A 455 9.06 -22.12 -4.83
C ASP A 455 7.69 -21.54 -5.16
N ILE A 456 7.04 -21.98 -6.23
CA ILE A 456 5.69 -21.50 -6.59
C ILE A 456 4.69 -21.82 -5.48
N LYS A 457 4.73 -23.05 -4.92
CA LYS A 457 3.85 -23.46 -3.83
C LYS A 457 4.09 -22.60 -2.57
N ASN A 458 5.35 -22.35 -2.23
CA ASN A 458 5.70 -21.51 -1.09
C ASN A 458 5.35 -20.04 -1.33
N ALA A 459 5.53 -19.55 -2.57
CA ALA A 459 5.16 -18.19 -2.98
C ALA A 459 3.64 -17.98 -2.86
N ILE A 460 2.82 -18.95 -3.28
CA ILE A 460 1.36 -18.91 -3.11
C ILE A 460 0.99 -18.84 -1.62
N ALA A 461 1.62 -19.67 -0.77
CA ALA A 461 1.35 -19.67 0.67
C ALA A 461 1.66 -18.30 1.31
N HIS A 462 2.78 -17.67 0.92
CA HIS A 462 3.11 -16.33 1.39
C HIS A 462 2.21 -15.25 0.78
N ALA A 463 1.87 -15.34 -0.50
CA ALA A 463 0.97 -14.40 -1.16
C ALA A 463 -0.43 -14.43 -0.51
N ARG A 464 -0.96 -15.60 -0.13
CA ARG A 464 -2.22 -15.73 0.64
C ARG A 464 -2.17 -15.04 2.00
N LYS A 465 -1.04 -15.15 2.71
CA LYS A 465 -0.81 -14.43 3.98
C LYS A 465 -0.69 -12.92 3.76
N ALA A 466 -0.11 -12.49 2.64
CA ALA A 466 -0.04 -11.08 2.28
C ALA A 466 -1.42 -10.48 1.93
N THR A 467 -2.35 -11.31 1.46
CA THR A 467 -3.72 -10.92 1.11
C THR A 467 -4.74 -11.16 2.23
N SER A 468 -4.36 -11.71 3.39
CA SER A 468 -5.29 -12.01 4.50
C SER A 468 -5.54 -10.84 5.47
N GLY A 469 -4.89 -9.68 5.28
CA GLY A 469 -5.09 -8.49 6.11
C GLY A 469 -6.26 -7.60 5.64
N ARG A 470 -6.86 -6.82 6.55
CA ARG A 470 -8.04 -5.95 6.30
C ARG A 470 -7.87 -4.91 5.16
N ARG A 471 -6.65 -4.59 4.73
CA ARG A 471 -6.32 -3.68 3.62
C ARG A 471 -5.09 -4.15 2.84
N ALA A 472 -5.14 -5.36 2.28
CA ALA A 472 -4.06 -5.84 1.42
C ALA A 472 -4.00 -5.06 0.09
N PRO A 473 -2.84 -4.50 -0.32
CA PRO A 473 -2.73 -3.71 -1.55
C PRO A 473 -3.10 -4.49 -2.81
N ALA A 474 -3.60 -3.80 -3.84
CA ALA A 474 -3.93 -4.40 -5.15
C ALA A 474 -2.77 -5.25 -5.72
N ASP A 475 -1.53 -4.78 -5.61
CA ASP A 475 -0.36 -5.46 -6.14
C ASP A 475 -0.12 -6.84 -5.47
N SER A 476 -0.49 -7.02 -4.21
CA SER A 476 -0.43 -8.30 -3.49
C SER A 476 -1.42 -9.31 -4.05
N TRP A 477 -2.63 -8.86 -4.35
CA TRP A 477 -3.68 -9.68 -4.96
C TRP A 477 -3.36 -10.07 -6.39
N VAL A 478 -2.87 -9.12 -7.21
CA VAL A 478 -2.41 -9.40 -8.57
C VAL A 478 -1.28 -10.43 -8.55
N LEU A 479 -0.32 -10.31 -7.62
CA LEU A 479 0.76 -11.30 -7.48
C LEU A 479 0.21 -12.70 -7.14
N LEU A 480 -0.76 -12.80 -6.24
CA LEU A 480 -1.40 -14.07 -5.91
C LEU A 480 -2.09 -14.68 -7.15
N ALA A 481 -2.86 -13.89 -7.89
CA ALA A 481 -3.52 -14.34 -9.11
C ALA A 481 -2.50 -14.79 -10.17
N GLN A 482 -1.39 -14.06 -10.36
CA GLN A 482 -0.30 -14.45 -11.26
C GLN A 482 0.39 -15.76 -10.87
N LEU A 483 0.50 -16.04 -9.57
CA LEU A 483 1.08 -17.30 -9.11
C LEU A 483 0.11 -18.47 -9.32
N LEU A 484 -1.19 -18.20 -9.24
CA LEU A 484 -2.25 -19.19 -9.43
C LEU A 484 -2.57 -19.48 -10.90
N GLU A 485 -2.28 -18.55 -11.82
CA GLU A 485 -2.60 -18.67 -13.25
C GLU A 485 -2.15 -19.99 -13.90
N HIS A 486 -1.01 -20.55 -13.48
CA HIS A 486 -0.52 -21.82 -14.03
C HIS A 486 -0.99 -23.06 -13.25
N SER A 487 -1.46 -22.90 -12.01
CA SER A 487 -1.89 -24.01 -11.16
C SER A 487 -3.40 -24.21 -11.16
N ASP A 488 -4.14 -23.11 -11.02
CA ASP A 488 -5.60 -23.08 -10.90
C ASP A 488 -6.11 -21.71 -11.38
N LYS A 489 -6.57 -21.67 -12.64
CA LYS A 489 -7.05 -20.45 -13.28
C LYS A 489 -8.38 -19.96 -12.70
N ASP A 490 -9.25 -20.87 -12.26
CA ASP A 490 -10.51 -20.47 -11.64
C ASP A 490 -10.26 -19.86 -10.25
N GLU A 491 -9.30 -20.38 -9.49
CA GLU A 491 -8.86 -19.75 -8.24
C GLU A 491 -8.18 -18.40 -8.50
N ALA A 492 -7.41 -18.26 -9.59
CA ALA A 492 -6.82 -16.98 -9.99
C ALA A 492 -7.89 -15.93 -10.32
N ILE A 493 -8.93 -16.30 -11.07
CA ILE A 493 -10.08 -15.42 -11.38
C ILE A 493 -10.83 -15.06 -10.10
N SER A 494 -11.15 -16.05 -9.25
CA SER A 494 -11.81 -15.82 -7.96
C SER A 494 -11.01 -14.88 -7.06
N THR A 495 -9.67 -14.98 -7.10
CA THR A 495 -8.77 -14.10 -6.35
C THR A 495 -8.90 -12.64 -6.80
N ILE A 496 -9.06 -12.39 -8.11
CA ILE A 496 -9.25 -11.01 -8.60
C ILE A 496 -10.59 -10.42 -8.14
N TYR A 497 -11.68 -11.19 -8.21
CA TYR A 497 -12.98 -10.70 -7.73
C TYR A 497 -12.96 -10.43 -6.22
N LYS A 498 -12.38 -11.34 -5.42
CA LYS A 498 -12.17 -11.11 -3.97
C LYS A 498 -11.34 -9.85 -3.70
N ALA A 499 -10.34 -9.58 -4.54
CA ALA A 499 -9.53 -8.38 -4.42
C ALA A 499 -10.32 -7.10 -4.73
N LEU A 500 -11.23 -7.13 -5.70
CA LEU A 500 -12.09 -5.98 -6.04
C LEU A 500 -13.08 -5.65 -4.92
N ASP A 501 -13.52 -6.67 -4.18
CA ASP A 501 -14.35 -6.49 -2.97
C ASP A 501 -13.55 -5.93 -1.79
N ALA A 502 -12.30 -6.37 -1.63
CA ALA A 502 -11.47 -6.06 -0.46
C ALA A 502 -10.65 -4.76 -0.58
N VAL A 503 -10.17 -4.39 -1.77
CA VAL A 503 -9.33 -3.21 -1.99
C VAL A 503 -10.21 -1.98 -2.16
N PRO A 504 -10.10 -0.89 -1.37
CA PRO A 504 -10.94 0.31 -1.54
C PRO A 504 -10.86 0.95 -2.94
N THR A 505 -11.90 1.68 -3.36
CA THR A 505 -11.95 2.38 -4.67
C THR A 505 -10.89 3.47 -4.85
N GLN A 506 -10.33 3.96 -3.75
CA GLN A 506 -9.32 5.02 -3.72
C GLN A 506 -7.89 4.49 -4.02
N ASP A 507 -7.70 3.17 -3.96
CA ASP A 507 -6.44 2.49 -4.21
C ASP A 507 -6.23 2.17 -5.71
N LYS A 508 -5.04 1.69 -6.08
CA LYS A 508 -4.64 1.33 -7.46
C LYS A 508 -5.41 0.12 -8.04
N ARG A 509 -6.75 0.14 -8.05
CA ARG A 509 -7.61 -0.93 -8.62
C ARG A 509 -7.41 -1.15 -10.11
N PHE A 510 -6.83 -0.20 -10.84
CA PHE A 510 -6.42 -0.35 -12.23
C PHE A 510 -5.75 -1.71 -12.51
N ALA A 511 -4.80 -2.11 -11.65
CA ALA A 511 -4.05 -3.35 -11.84
C ALA A 511 -4.95 -4.61 -11.75
N LEU A 512 -5.99 -4.57 -10.92
CA LEU A 512 -6.95 -5.66 -10.74
C LEU A 512 -7.84 -5.80 -11.98
N TYR A 513 -8.43 -4.70 -12.45
CA TYR A 513 -9.26 -4.71 -13.66
C TYR A 513 -8.46 -5.09 -14.91
N HIS A 514 -7.28 -4.49 -15.07
CA HIS A 514 -6.42 -4.74 -16.23
C HIS A 514 -5.95 -6.20 -16.28
N TYR A 515 -5.40 -6.73 -15.18
CA TYR A 515 -4.91 -8.11 -15.14
C TYR A 515 -6.05 -9.13 -15.13
N GLY A 516 -7.14 -8.86 -14.39
CA GLY A 516 -8.33 -9.71 -14.36
C GLY A 516 -8.96 -9.89 -15.73
N ALA A 517 -9.10 -8.81 -16.50
CA ALA A 517 -9.65 -8.87 -17.84
C ALA A 517 -8.75 -9.64 -18.80
N ALA A 518 -7.43 -9.44 -18.72
CA ALA A 518 -6.48 -10.22 -19.51
C ALA A 518 -6.58 -11.72 -19.18
N LEU A 519 -6.69 -12.07 -17.90
CA LEU A 519 -6.86 -13.45 -17.44
C LEU A 519 -8.16 -14.07 -17.98
N LEU A 520 -9.29 -13.35 -17.88
CA LEU A 520 -10.58 -13.80 -18.43
C LEU A 520 -10.56 -13.96 -19.95
N ALA A 521 -9.94 -13.01 -20.66
CA ALA A 521 -9.80 -13.08 -22.12
C ALA A 521 -8.95 -14.29 -22.55
N SER A 522 -7.88 -14.61 -21.82
CA SER A 522 -7.03 -15.78 -22.08
C SER A 522 -7.77 -17.12 -21.93
N GLU A 523 -8.85 -17.14 -21.14
CA GLU A 523 -9.73 -18.30 -20.94
C GLU A 523 -10.91 -18.33 -21.93
N GLY A 524 -10.94 -17.42 -22.91
CA GLY A 524 -12.05 -17.30 -23.85
C GLY A 524 -13.33 -16.70 -23.25
N LYS A 525 -13.30 -16.20 -22.01
CA LYS A 525 -14.41 -15.50 -21.34
C LYS A 525 -14.42 -14.01 -21.71
N THR A 526 -14.42 -13.72 -23.02
CA THR A 526 -14.25 -12.35 -23.53
C THR A 526 -15.38 -11.41 -23.13
N SER A 527 -16.61 -11.92 -22.97
CA SER A 527 -17.75 -11.12 -22.47
C SER A 527 -17.54 -10.67 -21.02
N ASP A 528 -17.07 -11.56 -20.15
CA ASP A 528 -16.80 -11.25 -18.74
C ASP A 528 -15.60 -10.31 -18.62
N ALA A 529 -14.58 -10.49 -19.47
CA ALA A 529 -13.44 -9.57 -19.57
C ALA A 529 -13.89 -8.14 -19.95
N LEU A 530 -14.82 -8.00 -20.89
CA LEU A 530 -15.38 -6.70 -21.28
C LEU A 530 -16.19 -6.07 -20.15
N ILE A 531 -17.01 -6.85 -19.44
CA ILE A 531 -17.77 -6.37 -18.27
C ILE A 531 -16.80 -5.85 -17.21
N LEU A 532 -15.76 -6.61 -16.91
CA LEU A 532 -14.76 -6.24 -15.91
C LEU A 532 -13.99 -4.96 -16.30
N LEU A 533 -13.66 -4.78 -17.58
CA LEU A 533 -13.03 -3.56 -18.08
C LEU A 533 -13.97 -2.36 -18.02
N GLN A 534 -15.26 -2.53 -18.33
CA GLN A 534 -16.26 -1.47 -18.21
C GLN A 534 -16.47 -1.04 -16.76
N GLU A 535 -16.51 -1.99 -15.83
CA GLU A 535 -16.50 -1.70 -14.40
C GLU A 535 -15.24 -0.94 -14.00
N GLY A 536 -14.09 -1.33 -14.53
CA GLY A 536 -12.83 -0.62 -14.33
C GLY A 536 -12.86 0.81 -14.86
N ILE A 537 -13.47 1.05 -16.02
CA ILE A 537 -13.61 2.39 -16.61
C ILE A 537 -14.42 3.32 -15.70
N LEU A 538 -15.46 2.79 -15.05
CA LEU A 538 -16.30 3.57 -14.13
C LEU A 538 -15.63 3.85 -12.78
N ASN A 539 -14.75 2.94 -12.32
CA ASN A 539 -14.20 2.97 -10.97
C ASN A 539 -12.74 3.45 -10.87
N VAL A 540 -12.05 3.66 -11.99
CA VAL A 540 -10.64 4.11 -12.02
C VAL A 540 -10.57 5.58 -12.43
N PRO A 541 -10.02 6.48 -11.60
CA PRO A 541 -9.83 7.89 -11.96
C PRO A 541 -8.92 8.09 -13.18
N ALA A 542 -9.12 9.16 -13.95
CA ALA A 542 -8.39 9.43 -15.19
C ALA A 542 -6.85 9.46 -14.98
N GLU A 543 -6.39 10.01 -13.86
CA GLU A 543 -4.98 10.09 -13.48
C GLU A 543 -4.34 8.74 -13.11
N LYS A 544 -5.12 7.64 -13.04
CA LYS A 544 -4.66 6.30 -12.66
C LYS A 544 -4.62 5.31 -13.84
N ASN A 545 -4.18 5.78 -15.02
CA ASN A 545 -4.03 5.00 -16.26
C ASN A 545 -5.34 4.47 -16.86
N LEU A 546 -6.44 5.24 -16.72
CA LEU A 546 -7.75 4.90 -17.28
C LEU A 546 -7.71 4.66 -18.80
N ALA A 547 -6.88 5.41 -19.54
CA ALA A 547 -6.70 5.26 -20.99
C ALA A 547 -6.39 3.80 -21.41
N THR A 548 -5.60 3.08 -20.62
CA THR A 548 -5.23 1.69 -20.92
C THR A 548 -6.43 0.74 -20.82
N LEU A 549 -7.39 1.00 -19.93
CA LEU A 549 -8.61 0.19 -19.82
C LEU A 549 -9.52 0.40 -21.04
N TYR A 550 -9.69 1.65 -21.49
CA TYR A 550 -10.39 1.97 -22.74
C TYR A 550 -9.76 1.26 -23.95
N ILE A 551 -8.42 1.29 -24.06
CA ILE A 551 -7.69 0.63 -25.14
C ILE A 551 -7.93 -0.88 -25.11
N LYS A 552 -7.79 -1.54 -23.95
CA LYS A 552 -8.03 -3.00 -23.87
C LYS A 552 -9.46 -3.40 -24.16
N ALA A 553 -10.44 -2.62 -23.73
CA ALA A 553 -11.83 -2.90 -24.06
C ALA A 553 -12.10 -2.74 -25.57
N ALA A 554 -11.52 -1.72 -26.20
CA ALA A 554 -11.62 -1.49 -27.64
C ALA A 554 -10.94 -2.60 -28.47
N GLU A 555 -9.77 -3.08 -28.03
CA GLU A 555 -9.10 -4.23 -28.65
C GLU A 555 -10.00 -5.48 -28.60
N LEU A 556 -10.57 -5.82 -27.43
CA LEU A 556 -11.47 -6.97 -27.29
C LEU A 556 -12.76 -6.83 -28.12
N TYR A 557 -13.32 -5.62 -28.25
CA TYR A 557 -14.45 -5.38 -29.16
C TYR A 557 -14.09 -5.59 -30.63
N THR A 558 -12.88 -5.19 -31.02
CA THR A 558 -12.36 -5.38 -32.39
C THR A 558 -12.17 -6.87 -32.67
N GLU A 559 -11.61 -7.62 -31.72
CA GLU A 559 -11.47 -9.10 -31.81
C GLU A 559 -12.83 -9.80 -31.94
N GLN A 560 -13.88 -9.28 -31.31
CA GLN A 560 -15.26 -9.75 -31.47
C GLN A 560 -15.96 -9.27 -32.76
N SER A 561 -15.23 -8.65 -33.69
CA SER A 561 -15.79 -8.07 -34.93
C SER A 561 -16.88 -7.01 -34.66
N LYS A 562 -16.71 -6.20 -33.60
CA LYS A 562 -17.58 -5.07 -33.23
C LYS A 562 -16.79 -3.74 -33.25
N PRO A 563 -16.22 -3.33 -34.40
CA PRO A 563 -15.36 -2.16 -34.49
C PRO A 563 -16.07 -0.85 -34.16
N ASP A 564 -17.38 -0.72 -34.44
CA ASP A 564 -18.14 0.49 -34.11
C ASP A 564 -18.26 0.72 -32.59
N MET A 565 -18.39 -0.35 -31.81
CA MET A 565 -18.38 -0.28 -30.34
C MET A 565 -17.00 0.13 -29.83
N ALA A 566 -15.93 -0.40 -30.43
CA ALA A 566 -14.55 -0.03 -30.10
C ALA A 566 -14.29 1.46 -30.40
N ILE A 567 -14.74 1.95 -31.55
CA ILE A 567 -14.61 3.35 -31.96
C ILE A 567 -15.38 4.27 -31.00
N GLY A 568 -16.65 3.96 -30.72
CA GLY A 568 -17.47 4.75 -29.80
C GLY A 568 -16.87 4.83 -28.39
N LEU A 569 -16.36 3.70 -27.89
CA LEU A 569 -15.71 3.63 -26.57
C LEU A 569 -14.43 4.47 -26.51
N LEU A 570 -13.59 4.44 -27.55
CA LEU A 570 -12.38 5.27 -27.62
C LEU A 570 -12.70 6.76 -27.74
N GLN A 571 -13.76 7.13 -28.49
CA GLN A 571 -14.23 8.51 -28.57
C GLN A 571 -14.74 9.02 -27.22
N GLU A 572 -15.45 8.18 -26.46
CA GLU A 572 -15.83 8.48 -25.09
C GLU A 572 -14.60 8.69 -24.20
N GLY A 573 -13.61 7.80 -24.27
CA GLY A 573 -12.35 7.94 -23.53
C GLY A 573 -11.60 9.24 -23.86
N ILE A 574 -11.61 9.66 -25.12
CA ILE A 574 -11.02 10.95 -25.55
C ILE A 574 -11.72 12.15 -24.90
N PHE A 575 -13.04 12.08 -24.70
CA PHE A 575 -13.80 13.14 -24.05
C PHE A 575 -13.58 13.17 -22.53
N GLN A 576 -13.44 12.02 -21.89
CA GLN A 576 -13.34 11.89 -20.43
C GLN A 576 -11.92 12.11 -19.88
N ILE A 577 -10.87 11.87 -20.67
CA ILE A 577 -9.49 11.86 -20.19
C ILE A 577 -8.77 13.18 -20.55
N PRO A 578 -8.26 13.94 -19.56
CA PRO A 578 -7.47 15.14 -19.83
C PRO A 578 -6.18 14.84 -20.61
N ALA A 579 -5.74 15.77 -21.47
CA ALA A 579 -4.56 15.61 -22.34
C ALA A 579 -3.29 15.16 -21.60
N LYS A 580 -3.09 15.61 -20.36
CA LYS A 580 -1.96 15.26 -19.48
C LYS A 580 -1.93 13.80 -19.00
N HIS A 581 -2.95 12.98 -19.27
CA HIS A 581 -3.08 11.60 -18.78
C HIS A 581 -3.11 10.58 -19.92
N SER A 582 -2.05 10.55 -20.74
CA SER A 582 -1.85 9.55 -21.81
C SER A 582 -2.90 9.56 -22.92
N LEU A 583 -3.57 10.69 -23.15
CA LEU A 583 -4.64 10.84 -24.15
C LEU A 583 -4.17 10.48 -25.57
N ILE A 584 -2.90 10.74 -25.90
CA ILE A 584 -2.30 10.41 -27.21
C ILE A 584 -2.40 8.93 -27.57
N SER A 585 -2.37 8.04 -26.56
CA SER A 585 -2.49 6.60 -26.77
C SER A 585 -3.88 6.21 -27.30
N LEU A 586 -4.94 6.90 -26.88
CA LEU A 586 -6.30 6.69 -27.37
C LEU A 586 -6.47 7.16 -28.81
N TYR A 587 -5.93 8.34 -29.16
CA TYR A 587 -5.93 8.85 -30.52
C TYR A 587 -5.19 7.89 -31.48
N ARG A 588 -4.04 7.35 -31.05
CA ARG A 588 -3.27 6.38 -31.82
C ARG A 588 -4.09 5.11 -32.10
N THR A 589 -4.67 4.50 -31.08
CA THR A 589 -5.48 3.28 -31.23
C THR A 589 -6.74 3.53 -32.07
N LEU A 590 -7.44 4.65 -31.84
CA LEU A 590 -8.63 5.02 -32.61
C LEU A 590 -8.30 5.21 -34.10
N THR A 591 -7.22 5.93 -34.39
CA THR A 591 -6.74 6.14 -35.77
C THR A 591 -6.43 4.81 -36.45
N GLN A 592 -5.75 3.89 -35.76
CA GLN A 592 -5.44 2.57 -36.30
C GLN A 592 -6.69 1.75 -36.62
N ILE A 593 -7.70 1.76 -35.74
CA ILE A 593 -8.97 1.05 -35.97
C ILE A 593 -9.73 1.69 -37.14
N LEU A 594 -9.84 3.02 -37.18
CA LEU A 594 -10.51 3.73 -38.28
C LEU A 594 -9.85 3.48 -39.64
N ILE A 595 -8.52 3.44 -39.71
CA ILE A 595 -7.81 3.09 -40.96
C ILE A 595 -8.12 1.65 -41.38
N LYS A 596 -8.13 0.70 -40.43
CA LYS A 596 -8.46 -0.71 -40.72
C LYS A 596 -9.88 -0.89 -41.24
N GLU A 597 -10.82 -0.10 -40.75
CA GLU A 597 -12.24 -0.11 -41.15
C GLU A 597 -12.55 0.77 -42.39
N ASP A 598 -11.52 1.20 -43.14
CA ASP A 598 -11.66 2.05 -44.33
C ASP A 598 -12.26 3.45 -44.06
N ARG A 599 -12.23 3.91 -42.80
CA ARG A 599 -12.72 5.21 -42.31
C ARG A 599 -11.59 6.23 -42.11
N ALA A 600 -10.57 6.18 -42.96
CA ALA A 600 -9.37 7.02 -42.84
C ALA A 600 -9.66 8.53 -42.90
N ALA A 601 -10.73 8.94 -43.60
CA ALA A 601 -11.18 10.34 -43.67
C ALA A 601 -11.66 10.87 -42.30
N GLU A 602 -12.37 10.04 -41.52
CA GLU A 602 -12.82 10.41 -40.17
C GLU A 602 -11.63 10.52 -39.20
N ALA A 603 -10.65 9.63 -39.33
CA ALA A 603 -9.41 9.71 -38.55
C ALA A 603 -8.63 10.99 -38.89
N HIS A 604 -8.58 11.37 -40.16
CA HIS A 604 -7.92 12.60 -40.62
C HIS A 604 -8.57 13.86 -40.02
N ASP A 605 -9.90 13.91 -40.03
CA ASP A 605 -10.67 15.04 -39.48
C ASP A 605 -10.51 15.15 -37.95
N LEU A 606 -10.55 14.02 -37.25
CA LEU A 606 -10.33 13.94 -35.80
C LEU A 606 -8.95 14.44 -35.38
N LEU A 607 -7.90 14.06 -36.12
CA LEU A 607 -6.52 14.50 -35.85
C LEU A 607 -6.31 15.98 -36.19
N ASN A 608 -6.86 16.47 -37.31
CA ASN A 608 -6.82 17.90 -37.65
C ASN A 608 -7.52 18.74 -36.59
N THR A 609 -8.70 18.32 -36.14
CA THR A 609 -9.46 19.02 -35.09
C THR A 609 -8.64 19.11 -33.81
N ALA A 610 -7.96 18.04 -33.42
CA ALA A 610 -7.10 18.03 -32.23
C ALA A 610 -5.89 18.97 -32.34
N ILE A 611 -5.30 19.09 -33.53
CA ILE A 611 -4.21 20.05 -33.80
C ILE A 611 -4.75 21.49 -33.74
N THR A 612 -5.87 21.78 -34.39
CA THR A 612 -6.45 23.14 -34.40
C THR A 612 -6.96 23.61 -33.04
N ALA A 613 -7.31 22.68 -32.17
CA ALA A 613 -7.76 22.98 -30.81
C ALA A 613 -6.60 23.03 -29.79
N ASP A 614 -5.34 22.95 -30.25
CA ASP A 614 -4.13 22.98 -29.41
C ASP A 614 -4.18 21.97 -28.22
N ILE A 615 -4.70 20.77 -28.46
CA ILE A 615 -4.87 19.75 -27.41
C ILE A 615 -3.52 19.15 -26.95
N PHE A 616 -2.52 19.10 -27.84
CA PHE A 616 -1.23 18.44 -27.61
C PHE A 616 -0.04 19.38 -27.78
N GLU A 617 0.99 19.19 -26.96
CA GLU A 617 2.25 19.95 -26.99
C GLU A 617 3.47 19.01 -27.02
N GLY A 618 4.63 19.53 -27.44
CA GLY A 618 5.91 18.81 -27.39
C GLY A 618 5.93 17.52 -28.21
N GLY A 619 6.39 16.43 -27.60
CA GLY A 619 6.54 15.13 -28.28
C GLY A 619 5.23 14.49 -28.73
N ASP A 620 4.12 14.74 -28.03
CA ASP A 620 2.81 14.19 -28.40
C ASP A 620 2.26 14.86 -29.67
N LEU A 621 2.53 16.15 -29.87
CA LEU A 621 2.14 16.87 -31.09
C LEU A 621 2.83 16.30 -32.33
N GLU A 622 4.11 15.92 -32.23
CA GLU A 622 4.84 15.28 -33.34
C GLU A 622 4.22 13.92 -33.69
N VAL A 623 3.81 13.13 -32.69
CA VAL A 623 3.07 11.87 -32.91
C VAL A 623 1.74 12.10 -33.63
N VAL A 624 0.97 13.14 -33.27
CA VAL A 624 -0.30 13.46 -33.95
C VAL A 624 -0.06 13.87 -35.41
N LYS A 625 0.98 14.65 -35.70
CA LYS A 625 1.36 15.02 -37.07
C LYS A 625 1.77 13.80 -37.91
N ASP A 626 2.52 12.87 -37.33
CA ASP A 626 2.88 11.61 -37.99
C ASP A 626 1.64 10.75 -38.30
N LEU A 627 0.71 10.62 -37.35
CA LEU A 627 -0.56 9.93 -37.55
C LEU A 627 -1.39 10.61 -38.66
N LEU A 628 -1.38 11.94 -38.72
CA LEU A 628 -2.07 12.72 -39.75
C LEU A 628 -1.47 12.43 -41.14
N GLY A 629 -0.14 12.37 -41.25
CA GLY A 629 0.53 11.98 -42.50
C GLY A 629 0.13 10.57 -42.98
N ASN A 630 0.04 9.61 -42.05
CA ASN A 630 -0.38 8.24 -42.34
C ASN A 630 -1.83 8.15 -42.85
N THR A 631 -2.75 8.93 -42.26
CA THR A 631 -4.15 8.98 -42.76
C THR A 631 -4.24 9.56 -44.16
N GLN A 632 -3.46 10.61 -44.49
CA GLN A 632 -3.42 11.18 -45.84
C GLN A 632 -2.89 10.20 -46.89
N ALA A 633 -1.87 9.40 -46.54
CA ALA A 633 -1.35 8.35 -47.41
C ALA A 633 -2.41 7.26 -47.68
N SER A 634 -3.18 6.87 -46.65
CA SER A 634 -4.27 5.90 -46.77
C SER A 634 -5.44 6.41 -47.62
N ILE A 635 -5.84 7.68 -47.45
CA ILE A 635 -6.91 8.33 -48.24
C ILE A 635 -6.53 8.43 -49.72
N LYS A 636 -5.26 8.71 -50.03
CA LYS A 636 -4.76 8.79 -51.42
C LYS A 636 -4.72 7.43 -52.14
N ALA A 637 -4.81 6.31 -51.41
CA ALA A 637 -4.65 4.97 -51.95
C ALA A 637 -5.96 4.30 -52.46
N LYS A 638 -7.15 4.91 -52.27
CA LYS A 638 -8.45 4.33 -52.73
C LYS A 638 -9.45 5.38 -53.27
N PRO A 639 -10.19 5.08 -54.36
CA PRO A 639 -11.22 5.98 -54.90
C PRO A 639 -12.64 5.73 -54.33
N THR A 640 -13.22 6.80 -53.76
CA THR A 640 -14.66 7.17 -53.62
C THR A 640 -15.74 6.11 -53.34
N GLN A 641 -16.39 6.20 -52.17
CA GLN A 641 -17.86 6.08 -52.03
C GLN A 641 -18.42 7.05 -50.96
N GLN A 642 -19.61 7.59 -51.24
CA GLN A 642 -20.30 8.70 -50.56
C GLN A 642 -20.93 8.34 -49.19
N PRO A 643 -21.14 9.35 -48.31
CA PRO A 643 -21.80 9.16 -47.01
C PRO A 643 -23.32 8.94 -47.13
N ARG A 644 -23.85 7.94 -46.42
CA ARG A 644 -25.30 7.70 -46.27
C ARG A 644 -25.88 8.56 -45.14
N ASN A 645 -26.76 9.49 -45.53
CA ASN A 645 -27.66 10.24 -44.64
C ASN A 645 -28.72 9.32 -44.00
N LEU A 646 -28.95 9.46 -42.69
CA LEU A 646 -30.10 8.90 -41.96
C LEU A 646 -30.84 10.01 -41.20
N LYS A 647 -31.73 10.70 -41.91
CA LYS A 647 -32.85 11.46 -41.34
C LYS A 647 -34.13 10.97 -42.01
N SER A 648 -34.90 10.10 -41.34
CA SER A 648 -36.36 10.00 -41.37
C SER A 648 -36.84 8.59 -41.02
N ALA A 649 -37.43 8.41 -39.83
CA ALA A 649 -38.56 7.50 -39.61
C ALA A 649 -39.02 7.63 -38.15
N LEU A 650 -40.25 8.12 -37.95
CA LEU A 650 -41.28 7.59 -37.06
C LEU A 650 -42.33 8.70 -36.81
N ARG A 651 -43.50 8.55 -37.44
CA ARG A 651 -44.72 9.30 -37.12
C ARG A 651 -45.42 8.65 -35.91
N PRO A 652 -46.09 9.42 -35.03
CA PRO A 652 -46.95 8.86 -33.98
C PRO A 652 -48.31 8.41 -34.54
N GLN A 653 -48.85 7.29 -34.04
CA GLN A 653 -50.26 6.92 -34.20
C GLN A 653 -51.07 7.45 -33.01
N GLU A 654 -52.20 8.07 -33.33
CA GLU A 654 -53.26 8.46 -32.40
C GLU A 654 -54.07 7.24 -31.94
N VAL A 655 -54.42 7.21 -30.65
CA VAL A 655 -55.53 6.39 -30.12
C VAL A 655 -56.37 7.28 -29.20
N SER A 656 -57.68 7.30 -29.46
CA SER A 656 -58.72 8.08 -28.79
C SER A 656 -59.07 7.59 -27.36
N PRO A 657 -59.64 8.44 -26.50
CA PRO A 657 -59.81 8.17 -25.06
C PRO A 657 -61.10 7.40 -24.74
N ALA A 658 -61.02 6.46 -23.79
CA ALA A 658 -62.18 5.87 -23.13
C ALA A 658 -62.50 6.65 -21.84
N LYS A 659 -63.76 7.07 -21.70
CA LYS A 659 -64.33 7.75 -20.53
C LYS A 659 -64.31 6.83 -19.30
N ALA A 660 -63.83 7.34 -18.18
CA ALA A 660 -64.18 6.84 -16.85
C ALA A 660 -64.55 8.00 -15.92
N THR A 661 -65.56 7.72 -15.12
CA THR A 661 -66.46 8.58 -14.35
C THR A 661 -65.75 9.38 -13.26
N VAL A 662 -65.96 10.70 -13.22
CA VAL A 662 -65.52 11.59 -12.14
C VAL A 662 -66.51 11.45 -10.97
N CYS A 663 -66.02 10.97 -9.82
CA CYS A 663 -66.66 11.18 -8.52
C CYS A 663 -65.79 12.18 -7.75
N ALA A 664 -66.39 13.26 -7.24
CA ALA A 664 -65.69 14.39 -6.65
C ALA A 664 -64.99 14.03 -5.31
N PRO A 665 -63.75 14.51 -5.05
CA PRO A 665 -63.04 14.22 -3.80
C PRO A 665 -63.42 15.17 -2.66
N SER A 666 -63.57 14.60 -1.46
CA SER A 666 -63.55 15.34 -0.20
C SER A 666 -62.11 15.68 0.20
N ALA A 667 -61.95 16.68 1.07
CA ALA A 667 -60.71 17.43 1.30
C ALA A 667 -59.54 16.72 2.03
N ALA A 668 -59.36 15.38 1.97
CA ALA A 668 -58.33 14.67 2.78
C ALA A 668 -57.46 13.64 2.03
N HIS A 669 -57.48 13.60 0.70
CA HIS A 669 -56.65 12.68 -0.10
C HIS A 669 -55.39 13.39 -0.62
N LYS A 670 -54.21 12.77 -0.48
CA LYS A 670 -52.90 13.30 -0.94
C LYS A 670 -52.19 12.28 -1.82
N ARG A 671 -51.45 12.77 -2.80
CA ARG A 671 -50.58 12.02 -3.71
C ARG A 671 -49.16 12.06 -3.18
N ILE A 672 -48.60 10.90 -2.81
CA ILE A 672 -47.32 10.80 -2.12
C ILE A 672 -46.34 10.02 -2.97
N LEU A 673 -45.24 10.66 -3.33
CA LEU A 673 -44.10 10.04 -3.99
C LEU A 673 -43.04 9.66 -2.95
N VAL A 674 -42.70 8.38 -2.87
CA VAL A 674 -41.65 7.88 -1.99
C VAL A 674 -40.48 7.37 -2.83
N LEU A 675 -39.27 7.87 -2.55
CA LEU A 675 -38.06 7.37 -3.19
C LEU A 675 -37.35 6.37 -2.29
N ALA A 676 -37.21 5.14 -2.78
CA ALA A 676 -36.64 4.03 -2.04
C ALA A 676 -35.56 3.30 -2.86
N THR A 677 -34.76 2.49 -2.17
CA THR A 677 -33.73 1.67 -2.83
C THR A 677 -34.27 0.36 -3.38
N GLU A 678 -35.27 -0.21 -2.71
CA GLU A 678 -35.83 -1.54 -2.97
C GLU A 678 -37.17 -1.68 -2.22
N TRP A 679 -38.04 -2.61 -2.64
CA TRP A 679 -39.32 -2.88 -1.95
C TRP A 679 -39.21 -4.05 -0.96
N VAL A 680 -38.67 -5.18 -1.43
CA VAL A 680 -38.30 -6.31 -0.58
C VAL A 680 -36.86 -6.11 -0.11
N ALA A 681 -36.62 -6.32 1.17
CA ALA A 681 -35.33 -6.03 1.77
C ALA A 681 -34.24 -6.93 1.17
N LYS A 682 -33.27 -6.36 0.44
CA LYS A 682 -32.00 -6.99 0.08
C LYS A 682 -30.81 -6.40 0.83
N GLN A 683 -30.95 -5.19 1.40
CA GLN A 683 -29.85 -4.45 2.01
C GLN A 683 -30.19 -3.84 3.39
N GLY A 684 -31.09 -4.41 4.21
CA GLY A 684 -31.24 -4.05 5.65
C GLY A 684 -32.41 -3.13 6.02
N GLY A 685 -32.37 -2.47 7.18
CA GLY A 685 -33.56 -1.91 7.85
C GLY A 685 -34.28 -0.73 7.17
N LEU A 686 -33.67 -0.03 6.21
CA LEU A 686 -34.29 1.10 5.52
C LEU A 686 -35.47 0.66 4.63
N SER A 687 -35.36 -0.49 3.96
CA SER A 687 -36.43 -0.99 3.09
C SER A 687 -37.62 -1.52 3.91
N THR A 688 -37.37 -2.08 5.09
CA THR A 688 -38.44 -2.38 6.06
C THR A 688 -39.16 -1.10 6.50
N PHE A 689 -38.41 -0.06 6.89
CA PHE A 689 -39.00 1.23 7.25
C PHE A 689 -39.88 1.79 6.14
N ASN A 690 -39.37 1.85 4.91
CA ASN A 690 -40.07 2.43 3.77
C ASN A 690 -41.33 1.65 3.42
N ARG A 691 -41.27 0.32 3.48
CA ARG A 691 -42.43 -0.54 3.22
C ARG A 691 -43.53 -0.32 4.25
N GLU A 692 -43.17 -0.24 5.54
CA GLU A 692 -44.15 0.03 6.60
C GLU A 692 -44.75 1.43 6.48
N LEU A 693 -43.91 2.45 6.22
CA LEU A 693 -44.36 3.82 5.98
C LEU A 693 -45.30 3.93 4.76
N CYS A 694 -44.95 3.32 3.62
CA CYS A 694 -45.82 3.34 2.44
C CYS A 694 -47.15 2.65 2.72
N THR A 695 -47.11 1.52 3.44
CA THR A 695 -48.30 0.74 3.79
C THR A 695 -49.22 1.53 4.72
N SER A 696 -48.69 2.21 5.75
CA SER A 696 -49.48 3.02 6.66
C SER A 696 -50.10 4.23 5.96
N LEU A 697 -49.34 4.93 5.10
CA LEU A 697 -49.88 6.05 4.31
C LEU A 697 -51.00 5.61 3.37
N ALA A 698 -50.86 4.44 2.72
CA ALA A 698 -51.91 3.88 1.87
C ALA A 698 -53.16 3.46 2.68
N LYS A 699 -52.98 2.88 3.88
CA LYS A 699 -54.08 2.55 4.80
C LYS A 699 -54.83 3.78 5.32
N LEU A 700 -54.15 4.91 5.48
CA LEU A 700 -54.77 6.22 5.79
C LEU A 700 -55.54 6.81 4.59
N GLY A 701 -55.54 6.12 3.45
CA GLY A 701 -56.32 6.49 2.27
C GLY A 701 -55.60 7.46 1.33
N HIS A 702 -54.28 7.60 1.40
CA HIS A 702 -53.48 8.38 0.44
C HIS A 702 -53.11 7.55 -0.80
N GLU A 703 -52.91 8.23 -1.95
CA GLU A 703 -52.37 7.60 -3.16
C GLU A 703 -50.84 7.56 -3.07
N VAL A 704 -50.26 6.38 -2.90
CA VAL A 704 -48.82 6.21 -2.65
C VAL A 704 -48.14 5.56 -3.85
N VAL A 705 -47.20 6.29 -4.45
CA VAL A 705 -46.30 5.78 -5.49
C VAL A 705 -44.90 5.67 -4.92
N CYS A 706 -44.37 4.44 -4.87
CA CYS A 706 -43.01 4.16 -4.47
C CYS A 706 -42.15 3.94 -5.72
N VAL A 707 -41.07 4.69 -5.86
CA VAL A 707 -40.13 4.55 -6.98
C VAL A 707 -38.83 3.93 -6.49
N ILE A 708 -38.43 2.85 -7.15
CA ILE A 708 -37.18 2.13 -6.88
C ILE A 708 -36.36 1.96 -8.18
N PRO A 709 -35.02 1.84 -8.12
CA PRO A 709 -34.17 1.66 -9.29
C PRO A 709 -34.50 0.43 -10.12
N GLU A 710 -34.82 -0.69 -9.47
CA GLU A 710 -35.04 -1.98 -10.10
C GLU A 710 -36.20 -2.69 -9.39
N VAL A 711 -37.09 -3.30 -10.16
CA VAL A 711 -38.26 -4.02 -9.64
C VAL A 711 -38.14 -5.48 -10.05
N HIS A 712 -38.15 -6.38 -9.07
CA HIS A 712 -38.06 -7.82 -9.30
C HIS A 712 -39.44 -8.47 -9.40
N GLU A 713 -39.47 -9.71 -9.89
CA GLU A 713 -40.69 -10.51 -10.02
C GLU A 713 -41.42 -10.64 -8.67
N GLY A 714 -42.72 -10.39 -8.65
CA GLY A 714 -43.55 -10.46 -7.44
C GLY A 714 -43.56 -9.19 -6.58
N GLU A 715 -42.61 -8.26 -6.74
CA GLU A 715 -42.56 -7.05 -5.90
C GLU A 715 -43.69 -6.08 -6.20
N ARG A 716 -44.12 -5.98 -7.48
CA ARG A 716 -45.25 -5.13 -7.87
C ARG A 716 -46.55 -5.65 -7.27
N GLU A 717 -46.76 -6.95 -7.34
CA GLU A 717 -47.93 -7.61 -6.78
C GLU A 717 -47.95 -7.48 -5.25
N ALA A 718 -46.79 -7.65 -4.60
CA ALA A 718 -46.65 -7.45 -3.16
C ALA A 718 -46.96 -6.01 -2.74
N ALA A 719 -46.45 -5.01 -3.46
CA ALA A 719 -46.77 -3.60 -3.21
C ALA A 719 -48.26 -3.29 -3.46
N ALA A 720 -48.80 -3.79 -4.58
CA ALA A 720 -50.20 -3.59 -4.94
C ALA A 720 -51.16 -4.21 -3.92
N SER A 721 -50.81 -5.36 -3.32
CA SER A 721 -51.59 -5.97 -2.24
C SER A 721 -51.75 -5.08 -1.00
N LYS A 722 -50.85 -4.09 -0.84
CA LYS A 722 -50.84 -3.10 0.24
C LYS A 722 -51.34 -1.73 -0.22
N ASN A 723 -51.97 -1.66 -1.40
CA ASN A 723 -52.42 -0.43 -2.06
C ASN A 723 -51.29 0.58 -2.35
N VAL A 724 -50.08 0.10 -2.64
CA VAL A 724 -48.94 0.93 -3.03
C VAL A 724 -48.56 0.64 -4.49
N GLN A 725 -48.46 1.67 -5.31
CA GLN A 725 -48.00 1.52 -6.69
C GLN A 725 -46.47 1.53 -6.72
N LEU A 726 -45.86 0.42 -7.16
CA LEU A 726 -44.41 0.32 -7.32
C LEU A 726 -43.99 0.63 -8.75
N VAL A 727 -43.16 1.65 -8.93
CA VAL A 727 -42.67 2.12 -10.23
C VAL A 727 -41.15 1.96 -10.30
N MET A 728 -40.66 1.48 -11.45
CA MET A 728 -39.24 1.38 -11.71
C MET A 728 -38.72 2.71 -12.26
N ALA A 729 -37.60 3.21 -11.72
CA ALA A 729 -36.92 4.37 -12.26
C ALA A 729 -36.34 4.07 -13.65
N THR A 730 -36.16 5.11 -14.48
CA THR A 730 -35.58 4.90 -15.81
C THR A 730 -34.10 4.60 -15.69
N THR A 731 -33.67 3.42 -16.10
CA THR A 731 -32.27 3.00 -16.05
C THR A 731 -31.43 3.79 -17.05
N VAL A 732 -30.23 4.21 -16.60
CA VAL A 732 -29.22 4.83 -17.46
C VAL A 732 -28.09 3.83 -17.62
N LYS A 733 -27.87 3.36 -18.86
CA LYS A 733 -26.77 2.44 -19.15
C LYS A 733 -25.43 3.12 -18.81
N GLY A 734 -24.63 2.49 -17.95
CA GLY A 734 -23.32 2.99 -17.53
C GLY A 734 -23.33 4.02 -16.39
N ALA A 735 -24.48 4.40 -15.85
CA ALA A 735 -24.54 5.27 -14.67
C ALA A 735 -24.75 4.47 -13.37
N ASP A 736 -24.55 5.13 -12.23
CA ASP A 736 -24.84 4.58 -10.91
C ASP A 736 -26.29 4.06 -10.82
N HIS A 737 -26.49 3.01 -10.03
CA HIS A 737 -27.78 2.32 -9.87
C HIS A 737 -28.91 3.27 -9.43
N PHE A 738 -28.64 4.28 -8.61
CA PHE A 738 -29.62 5.27 -8.16
C PHE A 738 -29.79 6.46 -9.12
N SER A 739 -28.99 6.56 -10.17
CA SER A 739 -29.05 7.67 -11.15
C SER A 739 -30.41 7.77 -11.85
N GLY A 740 -31.17 6.68 -11.93
CA GLY A 740 -32.54 6.73 -12.44
C GLY A 740 -33.48 7.56 -11.57
N LEU A 741 -33.23 7.65 -10.26
CA LEU A 741 -34.08 8.36 -9.28
C LEU A 741 -33.96 9.88 -9.36
N VAL A 742 -32.87 10.42 -9.91
CA VAL A 742 -32.67 11.86 -10.12
C VAL A 742 -33.14 12.34 -11.50
N ARG A 743 -33.53 11.43 -12.39
CA ARG A 743 -34.10 11.79 -13.70
C ARG A 743 -35.61 12.00 -13.60
N ARG A 744 -36.19 12.62 -14.62
CA ARG A 744 -37.64 12.71 -14.75
C ARG A 744 -38.28 11.32 -14.65
N LEU A 745 -39.12 11.14 -13.64
CA LEU A 745 -39.70 9.85 -13.30
C LEU A 745 -40.87 9.49 -14.23
N PRO A 746 -41.07 8.20 -14.58
CA PRO A 746 -42.13 7.77 -15.47
C PRO A 746 -43.49 7.65 -14.75
N LEU A 747 -43.97 8.74 -14.16
CA LEU A 747 -45.18 8.78 -13.32
C LEU A 747 -46.49 9.04 -14.10
N GLY A 748 -46.42 9.24 -15.41
CA GLY A 748 -47.61 9.54 -16.22
C GLY A 748 -48.28 10.86 -15.81
N GLU A 749 -49.58 10.82 -15.50
CA GLU A 749 -50.36 11.97 -15.03
C GLU A 749 -50.28 12.20 -13.51
N PHE A 750 -49.56 11.34 -12.78
CA PHE A 750 -49.40 11.48 -11.33
C PHE A 750 -48.48 12.67 -11.00
N VAL A 751 -49.01 13.60 -10.19
CA VAL A 751 -48.27 14.76 -9.67
C VAL A 751 -48.30 14.68 -8.15
N PRO A 752 -47.15 14.51 -7.46
CA PRO A 752 -47.11 14.40 -6.02
C PRO A 752 -47.44 15.71 -5.32
N ASP A 753 -48.18 15.63 -4.23
CA ASP A 753 -48.34 16.71 -3.25
C ASP A 753 -47.22 16.65 -2.18
N LEU A 754 -46.63 15.46 -1.98
CA LEU A 754 -45.54 15.19 -1.05
C LEU A 754 -44.49 14.27 -1.68
N ILE A 755 -43.22 14.58 -1.46
CA ILE A 755 -42.06 13.76 -1.82
C ILE A 755 -41.31 13.36 -0.54
N ILE A 756 -41.00 12.07 -0.41
CA ILE A 756 -40.29 11.52 0.75
C ILE A 756 -38.94 10.93 0.31
N GLY A 757 -37.87 11.32 1.00
CA GLY A 757 -36.53 10.76 0.84
C GLY A 757 -35.88 10.42 2.18
N HIS A 758 -34.86 9.56 2.15
CA HIS A 758 -34.23 9.00 3.34
C HIS A 758 -32.71 9.17 3.34
N GLY A 759 -32.23 9.98 4.28
CA GLY A 759 -30.82 10.29 4.52
C GLY A 759 -30.04 10.58 3.26
N ARG A 760 -28.73 10.32 3.29
CA ARG A 760 -27.86 10.44 2.11
C ARG A 760 -28.18 9.47 0.97
N ILE A 761 -29.02 8.45 1.18
CA ILE A 761 -29.27 7.39 0.19
C ILE A 761 -30.30 7.83 -0.86
N THR A 762 -31.49 8.25 -0.43
CA THR A 762 -32.54 8.73 -1.36
C THR A 762 -32.94 10.19 -1.13
N GLY A 763 -32.38 10.85 -0.10
CA GLY A 763 -32.65 12.26 0.18
C GLY A 763 -32.24 13.20 -0.96
N ASN A 764 -31.09 12.95 -1.61
CA ASN A 764 -30.66 13.74 -2.76
C ASN A 764 -31.63 13.61 -3.94
N ALA A 765 -32.09 12.38 -4.23
CA ALA A 765 -33.08 12.18 -5.27
C ALA A 765 -34.40 12.89 -4.94
N ALA A 766 -34.84 12.88 -3.68
CA ALA A 766 -36.08 13.56 -3.27
C ALA A 766 -35.95 15.08 -3.39
N LYS A 767 -34.78 15.62 -3.07
CA LYS A 767 -34.43 17.04 -3.26
C LYS A 767 -34.52 17.42 -4.74
N VAL A 768 -33.82 16.69 -5.62
CA VAL A 768 -33.85 16.91 -7.07
C VAL A 768 -35.26 16.80 -7.66
N GLN A 769 -36.05 15.80 -7.25
CA GLN A 769 -37.43 15.66 -7.76
C GLN A 769 -38.31 16.85 -7.36
N LYS A 770 -38.15 17.38 -6.15
CA LYS A 770 -38.85 18.61 -5.73
C LYS A 770 -38.38 19.80 -6.55
N GLU A 771 -37.07 20.03 -6.68
CA GLU A 771 -36.52 21.21 -7.35
C GLU A 771 -36.83 21.24 -8.85
N ASP A 772 -36.60 20.12 -9.54
CA ASP A 772 -36.57 20.10 -11.00
C ASP A 772 -37.91 19.67 -11.63
N SER A 773 -38.65 18.78 -10.94
CA SER A 773 -39.82 18.12 -11.53
C SER A 773 -41.14 18.50 -10.88
N TYR A 774 -41.14 18.76 -9.56
CA TYR A 774 -42.35 18.96 -8.77
C TYR A 774 -42.17 20.09 -7.72
N PRO A 775 -41.95 21.34 -8.17
CA PRO A 775 -41.63 22.46 -7.27
C PRO A 775 -42.73 22.80 -6.25
N ASP A 776 -43.98 22.48 -6.57
CA ASP A 776 -45.14 22.70 -5.69
C ASP A 776 -45.31 21.61 -4.62
N ALA A 777 -44.58 20.49 -4.73
CA ALA A 777 -44.66 19.40 -3.76
C ALA A 777 -43.90 19.73 -2.48
N LYS A 778 -44.47 19.34 -1.33
CA LYS A 778 -43.75 19.35 -0.06
C LYS A 778 -42.68 18.25 -0.04
N ARG A 779 -41.59 18.43 0.70
CA ARG A 779 -40.53 17.42 0.88
C ARG A 779 -40.32 17.11 2.36
N VAL A 780 -40.44 15.82 2.69
CA VAL A 780 -40.04 15.27 3.98
C VAL A 780 -38.69 14.55 3.81
N HIS A 781 -37.72 14.92 4.64
CA HIS A 781 -36.41 14.27 4.71
C HIS A 781 -36.29 13.46 5.99
N PHE A 782 -36.16 12.14 5.87
CA PHE A 782 -35.97 11.26 7.02
C PHE A 782 -34.50 11.10 7.40
N VAL A 783 -34.19 11.28 8.68
CA VAL A 783 -32.86 11.02 9.22
C VAL A 783 -32.84 9.70 9.98
N HIS A 784 -31.95 8.78 9.54
CA HIS A 784 -31.87 7.40 10.04
C HIS A 784 -30.60 7.08 10.82
N MET A 785 -29.55 7.90 10.69
CA MET A 785 -28.22 7.62 11.26
C MET A 785 -27.57 8.93 11.74
N ALA A 786 -26.67 8.82 12.71
CA ALA A 786 -25.82 9.92 13.20
C ALA A 786 -24.34 9.59 12.89
N PRO A 787 -23.77 10.07 11.76
CA PRO A 787 -22.41 9.71 11.35
C PRO A 787 -21.33 9.99 12.40
N GLY A 788 -21.41 11.13 13.10
CA GLY A 788 -20.48 11.50 14.19
C GLY A 788 -20.45 10.54 15.37
N GLU A 789 -21.49 9.72 15.55
CA GLU A 789 -21.50 8.70 16.59
C GLU A 789 -21.00 7.34 16.12
N ILE A 790 -21.19 7.00 14.84
CA ILE A 790 -21.07 5.61 14.36
C ILE A 790 -19.80 5.33 13.54
N GLU A 791 -19.17 6.33 12.90
CA GLU A 791 -18.04 6.07 12.00
C GLU A 791 -16.80 5.52 12.74
N TRP A 792 -16.67 5.80 14.04
CA TRP A 792 -15.57 5.33 14.90
C TRP A 792 -15.52 3.79 15.03
N TYR A 793 -16.66 3.11 14.90
CA TYR A 793 -16.77 1.65 15.08
C TYR A 793 -16.63 0.87 13.76
N LYS A 794 -16.26 1.54 12.66
CA LYS A 794 -16.12 0.93 11.33
C LYS A 794 -14.68 0.58 10.96
N GLY A 795 -13.74 0.70 11.90
CA GLY A 795 -12.34 0.27 11.72
C GLY A 795 -11.57 1.04 10.64
N LYS A 796 -11.92 2.31 10.42
CA LYS A 796 -11.29 3.20 9.44
C LYS A 796 -10.34 4.19 10.10
N GLU A 797 -9.16 4.39 9.54
CA GLU A 797 -8.17 5.38 10.03
C GLU A 797 -8.65 6.83 9.83
N ASP A 798 -9.55 7.08 8.87
CA ASP A 798 -10.13 8.37 8.51
C ASP A 798 -11.53 8.62 9.13
N ALA A 799 -11.86 7.93 10.24
CA ALA A 799 -13.21 7.98 10.83
C ALA A 799 -13.71 9.41 11.11
N ALA A 800 -12.84 10.29 11.62
CA ALA A 800 -13.16 11.70 11.89
C ALA A 800 -13.56 12.45 10.61
N GLN A 801 -12.75 12.33 9.55
CA GLN A 801 -13.01 12.98 8.27
C GLN A 801 -14.28 12.43 7.61
N SER A 802 -14.45 11.10 7.63
CA SER A 802 -15.65 10.42 7.12
C SER A 802 -16.92 10.85 7.86
N ALA A 803 -16.85 11.07 9.17
CA ALA A 803 -17.98 11.55 9.98
C ALA A 803 -18.37 12.98 9.58
N GLU A 804 -17.42 13.91 9.60
CA GLU A 804 -17.64 15.33 9.28
C GLU A 804 -18.21 15.51 7.86
N GLN A 805 -17.64 14.80 6.87
CA GLN A 805 -18.13 14.86 5.50
C GLN A 805 -19.58 14.37 5.36
N ARG A 806 -19.94 13.30 6.08
CA ARG A 806 -21.30 12.72 6.01
C ARG A 806 -22.32 13.57 6.75
N GLU A 807 -21.94 14.19 7.87
CA GLU A 807 -22.78 15.15 8.57
C GLU A 807 -23.04 16.38 7.73
N ALA A 808 -22.03 16.92 7.04
CA ALA A 808 -22.21 18.05 6.14
C ALA A 808 -23.24 17.76 5.03
N ILE A 809 -23.20 16.56 4.43
CA ILE A 809 -24.18 16.14 3.41
C ILE A 809 -25.59 16.01 4.03
N GLU A 810 -25.70 15.40 5.21
CA GLU A 810 -27.00 15.23 5.88
C GLU A 810 -27.61 16.60 6.25
N LEU A 811 -26.79 17.54 6.73
CA LEU A 811 -27.18 18.90 7.04
C LEU A 811 -27.71 19.64 5.81
N ASP A 812 -27.03 19.51 4.67
CA ASP A 812 -27.46 20.12 3.40
C ASP A 812 -28.82 19.60 2.95
N LEU A 813 -29.06 18.30 3.07
CA LEU A 813 -30.34 17.67 2.73
C LEU A 813 -31.47 18.09 3.68
N CYS A 814 -31.15 18.37 4.95
CA CYS A 814 -32.11 18.86 5.93
C CYS A 814 -32.54 20.31 5.66
N ARG A 815 -31.60 21.22 5.34
CA ARG A 815 -31.84 22.67 5.22
C ARG A 815 -33.04 23.05 4.35
N GLU A 816 -33.24 22.33 3.26
CA GLU A 816 -34.23 22.66 2.25
C GLU A 816 -35.47 21.76 2.30
N ALA A 817 -35.65 21.00 3.39
CA ALA A 817 -36.82 20.15 3.59
C ALA A 817 -37.94 20.98 4.21
N ASP A 818 -39.19 20.73 3.83
CA ASP A 818 -40.34 21.33 4.53
C ASP A 818 -40.49 20.72 5.94
N LEU A 819 -40.10 19.45 6.08
CA LEU A 819 -40.05 18.74 7.35
C LEU A 819 -38.85 17.80 7.39
N VAL A 820 -38.04 17.91 8.43
CA VAL A 820 -37.02 16.92 8.79
C VAL A 820 -37.64 15.95 9.80
N ALA A 821 -37.81 14.69 9.41
CA ALA A 821 -38.36 13.64 10.26
C ALA A 821 -37.22 12.77 10.83
N ALA A 822 -36.79 13.06 12.05
CA ALA A 822 -35.76 12.29 12.73
C ALA A 822 -36.38 11.04 13.38
N VAL A 823 -35.84 9.86 13.09
CA VAL A 823 -36.41 8.59 13.53
C VAL A 823 -36.00 8.28 14.97
N GLY A 824 -36.89 8.54 15.92
CA GLY A 824 -36.66 8.29 17.35
C GLY A 824 -36.12 9.50 18.14
N PRO A 825 -36.17 9.42 19.48
CA PRO A 825 -35.73 10.52 20.35
C PRO A 825 -34.23 10.83 20.22
N ARG A 826 -33.40 9.80 20.04
CA ARG A 826 -31.95 9.94 19.90
C ARG A 826 -31.56 10.79 18.69
N LEU A 827 -32.07 10.41 17.52
CA LEU A 827 -31.80 11.13 16.28
C LEU A 827 -32.48 12.50 16.27
N HIS A 828 -33.62 12.66 16.95
CA HIS A 828 -34.26 13.97 17.10
C HIS A 828 -33.39 14.93 17.89
N LEU A 829 -32.78 14.49 19.00
CA LEU A 829 -31.84 15.31 19.76
C LEU A 829 -30.60 15.66 18.93
N GLU A 830 -30.00 14.67 18.27
CA GLU A 830 -28.78 14.87 17.48
C GLU A 830 -29.02 15.81 16.29
N CYS A 831 -30.10 15.58 15.54
CA CYS A 831 -30.49 16.48 14.46
C CYS A 831 -30.84 17.87 14.98
N GLY A 832 -31.51 17.96 16.13
CA GLY A 832 -31.82 19.24 16.79
C GLY A 832 -30.55 20.05 17.08
N ASN A 833 -29.50 19.40 17.61
CA ASN A 833 -28.21 20.04 17.84
C ASN A 833 -27.60 20.55 16.53
N LEU A 834 -27.56 19.72 15.48
CA LEU A 834 -27.01 20.09 14.17
C LEU A 834 -27.79 21.26 13.53
N LEU A 835 -29.12 21.23 13.59
CA LEU A 835 -29.98 22.26 12.99
C LEU A 835 -29.99 23.56 13.79
N SER A 836 -29.71 23.53 15.10
CA SER A 836 -29.67 24.72 15.96
C SER A 836 -28.62 25.75 15.53
N ALA A 837 -27.60 25.30 14.78
CA ALA A 837 -26.53 26.15 14.25
C ALA A 837 -26.88 26.81 12.89
N ILE A 838 -28.09 26.58 12.36
CA ILE A 838 -28.53 27.10 11.06
C ILE A 838 -29.46 28.30 11.29
N GLU A 839 -29.23 29.41 10.57
CA GLU A 839 -30.00 30.65 10.72
C GLU A 839 -31.52 30.46 10.52
N VAL A 840 -31.90 29.65 9.53
CA VAL A 840 -33.29 29.27 9.26
C VAL A 840 -33.37 27.75 9.31
N ALA A 841 -33.66 27.23 10.50
CA ALA A 841 -33.80 25.79 10.70
C ALA A 841 -35.13 25.29 10.11
N PRO A 842 -35.13 24.17 9.36
CA PRO A 842 -36.35 23.52 8.90
C PRO A 842 -37.14 22.98 10.10
N LYS A 843 -38.44 22.72 9.89
CA LYS A 843 -39.29 22.11 10.92
C LYS A 843 -38.74 20.71 11.24
N LEU A 844 -38.46 20.45 12.52
CA LEU A 844 -37.93 19.17 12.98
C LEU A 844 -39.01 18.38 13.72
N TYR A 845 -39.27 17.17 13.26
CA TYR A 845 -40.28 16.27 13.82
C TYR A 845 -39.65 14.97 14.31
N GLN A 846 -40.09 14.50 15.47
CA GLN A 846 -39.70 13.21 16.01
C GLN A 846 -40.65 12.12 15.50
N PHE A 847 -40.20 11.33 14.52
CA PHE A 847 -40.97 10.21 14.01
C PHE A 847 -40.69 8.95 14.85
N ILE A 848 -41.71 8.38 15.49
CA ILE A 848 -41.60 7.12 16.24
C ILE A 848 -42.16 5.97 15.39
N PRO A 849 -41.33 5.03 14.93
CA PRO A 849 -41.79 3.80 14.28
C PRO A 849 -42.75 3.03 15.19
N GLY A 850 -43.83 2.51 14.60
CA GLY A 850 -44.90 1.88 15.36
C GLY A 850 -44.90 0.35 15.35
N LEU A 851 -45.84 -0.22 16.10
CA LEU A 851 -46.09 -1.66 16.16
C LEU A 851 -47.47 -1.99 15.56
N HIS A 852 -47.61 -3.14 14.91
CA HIS A 852 -48.89 -3.66 14.37
C HIS A 852 -49.63 -4.62 15.32
N GLY A 853 -49.17 -4.71 16.58
CA GLY A 853 -49.63 -5.67 17.59
C GLY A 853 -48.54 -6.65 18.02
N VAL A 854 -48.78 -7.44 19.08
CA VAL A 854 -47.88 -8.50 19.58
C VAL A 854 -48.60 -9.85 19.53
N SER A 855 -47.97 -10.83 18.88
CA SER A 855 -48.48 -12.21 18.91
C SER A 855 -48.17 -12.88 20.25
N LEU A 856 -49.18 -13.37 20.98
CA LEU A 856 -48.96 -14.23 22.15
C LEU A 856 -48.46 -15.61 21.71
N ARG A 857 -47.34 -16.06 22.28
CA ARG A 857 -46.80 -17.41 22.03
C ARG A 857 -45.97 -17.95 23.19
N ASP A 858 -45.85 -19.27 23.23
CA ASP A 858 -44.94 -19.98 24.13
C ASP A 858 -43.51 -20.06 23.56
N PRO A 859 -42.48 -20.21 24.42
CA PRO A 859 -41.10 -20.41 23.98
C PRO A 859 -40.93 -21.71 23.20
N ALA A 860 -40.03 -21.70 22.22
CA ALA A 860 -39.62 -22.92 21.52
C ALA A 860 -38.81 -23.85 22.46
N PRO A 861 -38.74 -25.17 22.19
CA PRO A 861 -38.05 -26.11 23.08
C PRO A 861 -36.59 -25.75 23.37
N GLY A 862 -35.81 -25.45 22.32
CA GLY A 862 -34.39 -25.07 22.43
C GLY A 862 -34.19 -23.60 22.80
N ILE A 863 -33.06 -23.30 23.44
CA ILE A 863 -32.66 -21.91 23.76
C ILE A 863 -31.84 -21.32 22.62
N LEU A 864 -32.45 -20.37 21.91
CA LEU A 864 -31.83 -19.65 20.80
C LEU A 864 -31.82 -18.15 21.09
N CYS A 865 -30.63 -17.57 21.16
CA CYS A 865 -30.42 -16.13 21.26
C CYS A 865 -30.09 -15.57 19.87
N LEU A 866 -30.93 -14.68 19.35
CA LEU A 866 -30.84 -14.20 17.97
C LEU A 866 -30.30 -12.78 17.92
N VAL A 867 -29.23 -12.57 17.16
CA VAL A 867 -28.88 -11.25 16.64
C VAL A 867 -29.34 -11.18 15.19
N LEU A 868 -30.20 -10.22 14.86
CA LEU A 868 -30.73 -9.99 13.52
C LEU A 868 -30.33 -8.59 13.05
N GLY A 869 -29.72 -8.50 11.87
CA GLY A 869 -29.31 -7.23 11.25
C GLY A 869 -28.06 -7.38 10.38
N ARG A 870 -27.57 -6.26 9.82
CA ARG A 870 -26.33 -6.28 9.02
C ARG A 870 -25.15 -6.67 9.91
N ALA A 871 -24.54 -7.82 9.65
CA ALA A 871 -23.48 -8.37 10.49
C ALA A 871 -22.06 -8.02 9.99
N GLU A 872 -21.94 -7.04 9.09
CA GLU A 872 -20.68 -6.56 8.51
C GLU A 872 -19.90 -5.62 9.45
N ASP A 873 -20.58 -4.84 10.29
CA ASP A 873 -19.97 -3.97 11.29
C ASP A 873 -20.00 -4.66 12.68
N THR A 874 -19.18 -5.70 12.87
CA THR A 874 -19.15 -6.57 14.07
C THR A 874 -19.11 -5.77 15.38
N GLU A 875 -18.28 -4.73 15.45
CA GLU A 875 -18.11 -3.90 16.64
C GLU A 875 -19.27 -2.92 16.86
N LEU A 876 -19.70 -2.19 15.82
CA LEU A 876 -20.85 -1.27 15.93
C LEU A 876 -22.12 -2.00 16.35
N LYS A 877 -22.36 -3.19 15.78
CA LYS A 877 -23.53 -4.03 16.05
C LYS A 877 -23.39 -4.90 17.29
N GLY A 878 -22.24 -4.88 17.96
CA GLY A 878 -22.02 -5.58 19.23
C GLY A 878 -22.06 -7.10 19.12
N LEU A 879 -21.70 -7.69 17.98
CA LEU A 879 -21.68 -9.15 17.82
C LEU A 879 -20.65 -9.80 18.75
N ASP A 880 -19.55 -9.08 18.98
CA ASP A 880 -18.52 -9.39 19.98
C ASP A 880 -19.09 -9.39 21.40
N ILE A 881 -19.91 -8.38 21.75
CA ILE A 881 -20.61 -8.30 23.04
C ILE A 881 -21.56 -9.50 23.21
N ALA A 882 -22.38 -9.82 22.21
CA ALA A 882 -23.31 -10.96 22.28
C ALA A 882 -22.57 -12.31 22.45
N ALA A 883 -21.51 -12.54 21.66
CA ALA A 883 -20.73 -13.77 21.75
C ALA A 883 -20.07 -13.91 23.12
N LEU A 884 -19.39 -12.86 23.60
CA LEU A 884 -18.69 -12.89 24.87
C LEU A 884 -19.67 -12.98 26.07
N ALA A 885 -20.81 -12.30 26.02
CA ALA A 885 -21.84 -12.39 27.05
C ALA A 885 -22.40 -13.82 27.17
N MET A 886 -22.66 -14.48 26.04
CA MET A 886 -23.12 -15.86 26.00
C MET A 886 -22.04 -16.84 26.47
N ALA A 887 -20.76 -16.60 26.17
CA ALA A 887 -19.66 -17.41 26.68
C ALA A 887 -19.55 -17.31 28.21
N LYS A 888 -19.59 -16.08 28.75
CA LYS A 888 -19.64 -15.84 30.20
C LYS A 888 -20.86 -16.49 30.85
N LEU A 889 -22.01 -16.50 30.17
CA LEU A 889 -23.22 -17.14 30.66
C LEU A 889 -23.00 -18.65 30.86
N LEU A 890 -22.35 -19.32 29.91
CA LEU A 890 -22.00 -20.74 30.03
C LEU A 890 -20.99 -21.00 31.15
N GLU A 891 -20.04 -20.10 31.35
CA GLU A 891 -19.04 -20.18 32.42
C GLU A 891 -19.60 -19.88 33.83
N SER A 892 -20.73 -19.16 33.91
CA SER A 892 -21.36 -18.79 35.19
C SER A 892 -21.88 -19.97 36.02
N GLY A 893 -21.99 -21.16 35.41
CA GLY A 893 -22.57 -22.36 36.03
C GLY A 893 -24.09 -22.36 36.11
N SER A 894 -24.76 -21.42 35.43
CA SER A 894 -26.22 -21.38 35.37
C SER A 894 -26.77 -22.58 34.59
N GLU A 895 -27.72 -23.29 35.18
CA GLU A 895 -28.35 -24.46 34.56
C GLU A 895 -29.57 -24.03 33.72
N PHE A 896 -29.64 -24.52 32.49
CA PHE A 896 -30.74 -24.26 31.56
C PHE A 896 -31.32 -25.57 31.04
N GLU A 897 -32.59 -25.54 30.60
CA GLU A 897 -33.30 -26.71 30.06
C GLU A 897 -32.62 -27.32 28.81
N SER A 898 -31.88 -26.50 28.06
CA SER A 898 -31.02 -26.93 26.96
C SER A 898 -29.84 -25.95 26.79
N PRO A 899 -28.71 -26.37 26.22
CA PRO A 899 -27.57 -25.47 25.98
C PRO A 899 -27.97 -24.27 25.10
N PRO A 900 -27.73 -23.03 25.56
CA PRO A 900 -27.98 -21.83 24.75
C PRO A 900 -27.14 -21.78 23.46
N GLU A 901 -27.79 -21.50 22.33
CA GLU A 901 -27.15 -21.28 21.02
C GLU A 901 -27.24 -19.79 20.64
N LEU A 902 -26.12 -19.22 20.16
CA LEU A 902 -26.09 -17.90 19.54
C LEU A 902 -26.31 -18.04 18.03
N VAL A 903 -27.35 -17.39 17.52
CA VAL A 903 -27.61 -17.30 16.07
C VAL A 903 -27.44 -15.87 15.61
N VAL A 904 -26.60 -15.66 14.60
CA VAL A 904 -26.42 -14.36 13.95
C VAL A 904 -26.96 -14.45 12.53
N ARG A 905 -28.02 -13.69 12.23
CA ARG A 905 -28.64 -13.63 10.89
C ARG A 905 -28.32 -12.28 10.25
N GLY A 906 -27.73 -12.31 9.06
CA GLY A 906 -27.45 -11.13 8.24
C GLY A 906 -25.98 -10.91 7.91
N ALA A 907 -25.16 -11.96 7.94
CA ALA A 907 -23.82 -11.91 7.35
C ALA A 907 -23.92 -11.68 5.83
N PRO A 908 -23.07 -10.84 5.23
CA PRO A 908 -23.01 -10.73 3.77
C PRO A 908 -22.88 -12.11 3.10
N LYS A 909 -23.48 -12.27 1.92
CA LYS A 909 -23.43 -13.54 1.20
C LYS A 909 -21.97 -13.95 0.96
N GLY A 910 -21.63 -15.20 1.26
CA GLY A 910 -20.28 -15.75 1.16
C GLY A 910 -19.35 -15.46 2.35
N THR A 911 -19.75 -14.64 3.34
CA THR A 911 -18.90 -14.30 4.50
C THR A 911 -19.30 -15.00 5.80
N GLY A 912 -20.41 -15.76 5.79
CA GLY A 912 -20.98 -16.37 7.00
C GLY A 912 -20.01 -17.30 7.75
N THR A 913 -19.22 -18.10 7.01
CA THR A 913 -18.19 -18.98 7.61
C THR A 913 -17.10 -18.16 8.31
N GLN A 914 -16.64 -17.09 7.68
CA GLN A 914 -15.61 -16.23 8.26
C GLN A 914 -16.10 -15.59 9.55
N LEU A 915 -17.29 -14.98 9.53
CA LEU A 915 -17.87 -14.33 10.71
C LEU A 915 -18.05 -15.34 11.86
N ARG A 916 -18.47 -16.57 11.55
CA ARG A 916 -18.58 -17.63 12.56
C ARG A 916 -17.23 -17.92 13.21
N GLU A 917 -16.18 -18.10 12.42
CA GLU A 917 -14.85 -18.42 12.95
C GLU A 917 -14.23 -17.23 13.71
N GLU A 918 -14.54 -15.99 13.33
CA GLU A 918 -14.13 -14.79 14.08
C GLU A 918 -14.79 -14.75 15.46
N LEU A 919 -16.11 -14.96 15.54
CA LEU A 919 -16.83 -15.00 16.83
C LEU A 919 -16.39 -16.19 17.69
N ARG A 920 -16.11 -17.36 17.10
CA ARG A 920 -15.58 -18.52 17.84
C ARG A 920 -14.18 -18.27 18.39
N LYS A 921 -13.30 -17.62 17.63
CA LYS A 921 -11.95 -17.26 18.10
C LYS A 921 -12.02 -16.27 19.26
N LEU A 922 -12.94 -15.32 19.22
CA LEU A 922 -13.13 -14.33 20.28
C LEU A 922 -13.46 -14.98 21.62
N VAL A 923 -14.28 -16.03 21.62
CA VAL A 923 -14.77 -16.67 22.85
C VAL A 923 -14.01 -17.93 23.24
N TYR A 924 -12.94 -18.30 22.52
CA TYR A 924 -12.14 -19.48 22.87
C TYR A 924 -11.52 -19.33 24.27
N PRO A 925 -11.55 -20.35 25.14
CA PRO A 925 -11.88 -21.76 24.89
C PRO A 925 -13.35 -22.17 25.13
N SER A 926 -14.31 -21.25 25.19
CA SER A 926 -15.73 -21.56 25.42
C SER A 926 -16.32 -22.52 24.37
N ASP A 927 -17.16 -23.45 24.82
CA ASP A 927 -17.91 -24.40 23.99
C ASP A 927 -19.21 -23.81 23.40
N LEU A 928 -19.37 -22.48 23.41
CA LEU A 928 -20.55 -21.80 22.88
C LEU A 928 -20.88 -22.23 21.44
N SER A 929 -22.11 -22.71 21.23
CA SER A 929 -22.62 -22.98 19.89
C SER A 929 -22.97 -21.68 19.18
N ILE A 930 -22.23 -21.37 18.11
CA ILE A 930 -22.46 -20.19 17.26
C ILE A 930 -22.87 -20.64 15.87
N ARG A 931 -24.03 -20.16 15.41
CA ARG A 931 -24.54 -20.36 14.06
C ARG A 931 -24.69 -19.02 13.36
N VAL A 932 -23.92 -18.85 12.30
CA VAL A 932 -24.07 -17.68 11.42
C VAL A 932 -24.91 -18.07 10.22
N LYS A 933 -25.88 -17.23 9.90
CA LYS A 933 -26.71 -17.31 8.71
C LYS A 933 -26.49 -16.06 7.88
N GLU A 934 -26.27 -16.28 6.60
CA GLU A 934 -26.15 -15.20 5.64
C GLU A 934 -27.46 -14.41 5.54
N TYR A 935 -27.34 -13.22 4.97
CA TYR A 935 -28.44 -12.34 4.65
C TYR A 935 -29.49 -13.06 3.81
N SER A 936 -30.74 -12.91 4.22
CA SER A 936 -31.91 -13.45 3.53
C SER A 936 -32.86 -12.33 3.19
N ALA A 937 -33.34 -12.28 1.94
CA ALA A 937 -34.47 -11.44 1.55
C ALA A 937 -35.82 -12.13 1.75
N ASP A 938 -35.79 -13.43 2.06
CA ASP A 938 -36.98 -14.24 2.35
C ASP A 938 -37.53 -13.87 3.74
N VAL A 939 -38.69 -13.20 3.73
CA VAL A 939 -39.42 -12.73 4.91
C VAL A 939 -39.84 -13.91 5.78
N ASP A 940 -40.29 -15.01 5.18
CA ASP A 940 -40.71 -16.20 5.93
C ASP A 940 -39.53 -16.83 6.66
N ALA A 941 -38.35 -16.84 6.04
CA ALA A 941 -37.13 -17.35 6.69
C ALA A 941 -36.67 -16.47 7.86
N ILE A 942 -36.86 -15.15 7.79
CA ILE A 942 -36.56 -14.22 8.89
C ILE A 942 -37.58 -14.41 10.01
N GLU A 943 -38.87 -14.45 9.68
CA GLU A 943 -39.95 -14.66 10.64
C GLU A 943 -39.79 -16.01 11.37
N GLN A 944 -39.42 -17.07 10.66
CA GLN A 944 -39.12 -18.37 11.26
C GLN A 944 -37.99 -18.30 12.29
N ASP A 945 -36.97 -17.48 12.06
CA ASP A 945 -35.88 -17.30 13.02
C ASP A 945 -36.31 -16.53 14.25
N LEU A 946 -37.07 -15.44 14.06
CA LEU A 946 -37.65 -14.68 15.17
C LEU A 946 -38.55 -15.58 16.01
N ARG A 947 -39.45 -16.36 15.40
CA ARG A 947 -40.34 -17.30 16.09
C ARG A 947 -39.59 -18.43 16.82
N ARG A 948 -38.40 -18.84 16.35
CA ARG A 948 -37.57 -19.84 17.04
C ARG A 948 -36.74 -19.24 18.17
N ALA A 949 -36.50 -17.94 18.16
CA ALA A 949 -35.72 -17.28 19.20
C ALA A 949 -36.43 -17.29 20.55
N SER A 950 -35.65 -17.56 21.60
CA SER A 950 -36.04 -17.34 23.00
C SER A 950 -35.87 -15.87 23.39
N VAL A 951 -34.92 -15.17 22.76
CA VAL A 951 -34.70 -13.74 22.92
C VAL A 951 -33.98 -13.17 21.68
N LEU A 952 -34.37 -11.98 21.26
CA LEU A 952 -33.65 -11.16 20.30
C LEU A 952 -32.67 -10.24 21.06
N LEU A 953 -31.41 -10.21 20.63
CA LEU A 953 -30.36 -9.35 21.14
C LEU A 953 -30.07 -8.23 20.13
N MET A 954 -30.10 -6.98 20.59
CA MET A 954 -29.61 -5.81 19.86
C MET A 954 -28.50 -5.10 20.67
N PRO A 955 -27.28 -5.65 20.69
CA PRO A 955 -26.17 -5.18 21.53
C PRO A 955 -25.35 -4.05 20.93
N SER A 956 -25.90 -3.32 19.96
CA SER A 956 -25.22 -2.23 19.25
C SER A 956 -24.60 -1.22 20.22
N ARG A 957 -23.32 -0.87 20.01
CA ARG A 957 -22.62 0.18 20.78
C ARG A 957 -23.23 1.55 20.53
N ARG A 958 -23.70 1.79 19.31
CA ARG A 958 -24.53 2.94 18.92
C ARG A 958 -25.57 2.45 17.90
N GLU A 959 -26.83 2.82 18.09
CA GLU A 959 -27.90 2.52 17.16
C GLU A 959 -28.83 3.72 17.05
N GLY A 960 -29.36 3.99 15.84
CA GLY A 960 -30.33 5.06 15.60
C GLY A 960 -31.63 4.80 16.39
N PHE A 961 -32.70 4.35 15.74
CA PHE A 961 -33.84 3.81 16.48
C PHE A 961 -33.68 2.32 16.78
N GLY A 962 -33.35 1.53 15.75
CA GLY A 962 -33.31 0.06 15.79
C GLY A 962 -34.72 -0.53 15.62
N LEU A 963 -35.04 -1.02 14.42
CA LEU A 963 -36.38 -1.56 14.09
C LEU A 963 -36.56 -3.03 14.48
N VAL A 964 -35.46 -3.77 14.60
CA VAL A 964 -35.45 -5.21 14.87
C VAL A 964 -36.23 -5.60 16.14
N PRO A 965 -36.20 -4.82 17.25
CA PRO A 965 -37.06 -5.09 18.40
C PRO A 965 -38.56 -5.05 18.07
N LEU A 966 -39.00 -4.16 17.18
CA LEU A 966 -40.40 -4.11 16.75
C LEU A 966 -40.77 -5.37 15.96
N GLU A 967 -39.89 -5.83 15.07
CA GLU A 967 -40.08 -7.07 14.29
C GLU A 967 -40.17 -8.29 15.22
N ALA A 968 -39.31 -8.36 16.25
CA ALA A 968 -39.34 -9.42 17.25
C ALA A 968 -40.62 -9.40 18.08
N LEU A 969 -41.04 -8.23 18.55
CA LEU A 969 -42.27 -8.07 19.35
C LEU A 969 -43.52 -8.41 18.53
N GLN A 970 -43.59 -8.07 17.25
CA GLN A 970 -44.74 -8.41 16.40
C GLN A 970 -45.04 -9.92 16.37
N VAL A 971 -44.00 -10.74 16.42
CA VAL A 971 -44.11 -12.21 16.47
C VAL A 971 -43.97 -12.77 17.89
N GLY A 972 -44.04 -11.94 18.92
CA GLY A 972 -44.07 -12.37 20.33
C GLY A 972 -42.73 -12.74 20.94
N THR A 973 -41.62 -12.34 20.34
CA THR A 973 -40.27 -12.69 20.79
C THR A 973 -39.76 -11.68 21.81
N PRO A 974 -39.27 -12.11 23.00
CA PRO A 974 -38.62 -11.23 23.96
C PRO A 974 -37.42 -10.49 23.37
N VAL A 975 -37.15 -9.28 23.85
CA VAL A 975 -36.06 -8.43 23.36
C VAL A 975 -35.15 -7.97 24.50
N LEU A 976 -33.85 -7.97 24.23
CA LEU A 976 -32.86 -7.24 25.02
C LEU A 976 -32.14 -6.26 24.09
N VAL A 977 -32.20 -4.98 24.43
CA VAL A 977 -31.69 -3.89 23.60
C VAL A 977 -30.63 -3.08 24.35
N SER A 978 -29.65 -2.59 23.61
CA SER A 978 -28.64 -1.68 24.16
C SER A 978 -29.25 -0.38 24.66
N SER A 979 -28.79 0.08 25.83
CA SER A 979 -29.07 1.41 26.38
C SER A 979 -28.59 2.57 25.50
N LYS A 980 -27.84 2.29 24.43
CA LYS A 980 -27.33 3.24 23.43
C LYS A 980 -28.13 3.20 22.12
N SER A 981 -29.43 2.87 22.21
CA SER A 981 -30.35 2.82 21.07
C SER A 981 -31.54 3.76 21.28
N GLY A 982 -32.07 4.32 20.19
CA GLY A 982 -33.25 5.19 20.22
C GLY A 982 -34.52 4.48 20.67
N PHE A 983 -34.66 3.17 20.44
CA PHE A 983 -35.75 2.37 21.00
C PHE A 983 -35.67 2.32 22.54
N ALA A 984 -34.47 2.11 23.11
CA ALA A 984 -34.28 2.14 24.56
C ALA A 984 -34.55 3.53 25.15
N GLU A 985 -34.11 4.59 24.49
CA GLU A 985 -34.41 5.97 24.88
C GLU A 985 -35.92 6.26 24.83
N PHE A 986 -36.62 5.74 23.82
CA PHE A 986 -38.07 5.84 23.74
C PHE A 986 -38.76 5.11 24.88
N LEU A 987 -38.39 3.85 25.17
CA LEU A 987 -38.97 3.09 26.29
C LEU A 987 -38.76 3.81 27.63
N LYS A 988 -37.59 4.44 27.84
CA LYS A 988 -37.31 5.22 29.04
C LYS A 988 -38.32 6.37 29.27
N THR A 989 -38.96 6.87 28.21
CA THR A 989 -40.03 7.89 28.32
C THR A 989 -41.40 7.32 28.67
N LYS A 990 -41.59 6.00 28.56
CA LYS A 990 -42.89 5.34 28.71
C LYS A 990 -43.01 4.45 29.94
N ILE A 991 -41.88 3.92 30.45
CA ILE A 991 -41.87 2.99 31.59
C ILE A 991 -40.90 3.42 32.69
N SER A 992 -41.14 2.91 33.89
CA SER A 992 -40.30 3.18 35.06
C SER A 992 -38.90 2.56 34.92
N ALA A 993 -37.92 3.10 35.66
CA ALA A 993 -36.54 2.62 35.62
C ALA A 993 -36.40 1.14 36.04
N SER A 994 -37.26 0.63 36.93
CA SER A 994 -37.26 -0.78 37.35
C SER A 994 -37.80 -1.71 36.27
N GLN A 995 -38.81 -1.29 35.51
CA GLN A 995 -39.31 -2.04 34.36
C GLN A 995 -38.33 -1.99 33.19
N LEU A 996 -37.64 -0.87 33.00
CA LEU A 996 -36.69 -0.68 31.90
C LEU A 996 -35.56 -1.72 31.90
N GLN A 997 -35.09 -2.13 33.09
CA GLN A 997 -34.04 -3.15 33.26
C GLN A 997 -34.42 -4.53 32.72
N GLN A 998 -35.71 -4.78 32.45
CA GLN A 998 -36.19 -6.05 31.88
C GLN A 998 -35.98 -6.13 30.35
N TYR A 999 -35.74 -5.00 29.70
CA TYR A 999 -35.66 -4.88 28.24
C TYR A 999 -34.36 -4.20 27.78
N VAL A 1000 -33.83 -3.27 28.58
CA VAL A 1000 -32.69 -2.43 28.24
C VAL A 1000 -31.47 -2.83 29.05
N VAL A 1001 -30.40 -3.13 28.35
CA VAL A 1001 -29.12 -3.53 28.93
C VAL A 1001 -28.12 -2.38 28.82
N ARG A 1002 -27.49 -2.03 29.94
CA ARG A 1002 -26.42 -1.02 29.95
C ARG A 1002 -25.29 -1.48 29.04
N THR A 1003 -24.94 -0.62 28.08
CA THR A 1003 -23.92 -0.89 27.07
C THR A 1003 -22.96 0.29 27.00
N VAL A 1004 -21.67 -0.01 27.09
CA VAL A 1004 -20.55 0.95 27.04
C VAL A 1004 -19.55 0.49 25.98
N ASP A 1005 -18.53 1.31 25.71
CA ASP A 1005 -17.56 0.98 24.67
C ASP A 1005 -16.60 -0.15 25.10
N ASP A 1006 -16.41 -0.31 26.42
CA ASP A 1006 -15.69 -1.46 27.00
C ASP A 1006 -16.44 -2.78 26.76
N LEU A 1007 -15.76 -3.71 26.10
CA LEU A 1007 -16.32 -5.00 25.69
C LEU A 1007 -16.61 -5.91 26.89
N GLU A 1008 -15.71 -5.98 27.87
CA GLU A 1008 -15.83 -6.89 29.02
C GLU A 1008 -16.93 -6.45 29.98
N GLU A 1009 -17.02 -5.15 30.25
CA GLU A 1009 -18.07 -4.55 31.07
C GLU A 1009 -19.44 -4.75 30.42
N SER A 1010 -19.55 -4.45 29.12
CA SER A 1010 -20.79 -4.70 28.38
C SER A 1010 -21.16 -6.18 28.37
N ALA A 1011 -20.22 -7.07 28.04
CA ALA A 1011 -20.48 -8.50 28.04
C ALA A 1011 -20.95 -9.03 29.41
N THR A 1012 -20.42 -8.46 30.50
CA THR A 1012 -20.85 -8.81 31.86
C THR A 1012 -22.29 -8.37 32.16
N GLU A 1013 -22.67 -7.15 31.77
CA GLU A 1013 -24.05 -6.67 31.95
C GLU A 1013 -25.04 -7.44 31.07
N TRP A 1014 -24.66 -7.74 29.83
CA TRP A 1014 -25.44 -8.57 28.92
C TRP A 1014 -25.57 -10.01 29.41
N CYS A 1015 -24.54 -10.59 30.01
CA CYS A 1015 -24.60 -11.90 30.65
C CYS A 1015 -25.66 -11.93 31.78
N LYS A 1016 -25.69 -10.91 32.64
CA LYS A 1016 -26.70 -10.84 33.73
C LYS A 1016 -28.12 -10.74 33.19
N ALA A 1017 -28.33 -9.92 32.17
CA ALA A 1017 -29.64 -9.75 31.53
C ALA A 1017 -30.11 -11.03 30.82
N LEU A 1018 -29.18 -11.72 30.14
CA LEU A 1018 -29.42 -13.02 29.52
C LEU A 1018 -29.78 -14.08 30.56
N ASP A 1019 -29.02 -14.18 31.64
CA ASP A 1019 -29.28 -15.13 32.73
C ASP A 1019 -30.69 -14.94 33.32
N PHE A 1020 -31.05 -13.70 33.66
CA PHE A 1020 -32.39 -13.36 34.13
C PHE A 1020 -33.49 -13.74 33.12
N THR A 1021 -33.26 -13.49 31.83
CA THR A 1021 -34.24 -13.74 30.77
C THR A 1021 -34.42 -15.23 30.48
N LEU A 1022 -33.32 -15.99 30.48
CA LEU A 1022 -33.30 -17.39 30.06
C LEU A 1022 -33.67 -18.37 31.19
N ARG A 1023 -33.52 -17.99 32.46
CA ARG A 1023 -33.97 -18.80 33.61
C ARG A 1023 -35.49 -18.97 33.67
N ASP A 1024 -36.26 -17.96 33.24
CA ASP A 1024 -37.72 -18.04 33.14
C ASP A 1024 -38.20 -17.47 31.80
N ARG A 1025 -38.09 -18.31 30.76
CA ARG A 1025 -38.52 -17.95 29.41
C ARG A 1025 -40.01 -17.66 29.36
N ASN A 1026 -40.86 -18.41 30.07
CA ASN A 1026 -42.30 -18.16 30.08
C ASN A 1026 -42.64 -16.77 30.65
N ALA A 1027 -41.93 -16.30 31.67
CA ALA A 1027 -42.05 -14.92 32.13
C ALA A 1027 -41.50 -13.91 31.12
N ALA A 1028 -40.40 -14.20 30.42
CA ALA A 1028 -39.87 -13.32 29.38
C ALA A 1028 -40.87 -13.11 28.23
N PHE A 1029 -41.55 -14.17 27.79
CA PHE A 1029 -42.58 -14.11 26.75
C PHE A 1029 -43.83 -13.33 27.21
N ARG A 1030 -44.24 -13.48 28.47
CA ARG A 1030 -45.31 -12.64 29.04
C ARG A 1030 -44.92 -11.16 29.09
N ARG A 1031 -43.69 -10.84 29.51
CA ARG A 1031 -43.17 -9.46 29.50
C ARG A 1031 -43.13 -8.86 28.09
N ALA A 1032 -42.80 -9.65 27.08
CA ALA A 1032 -42.84 -9.20 25.69
C ALA A 1032 -44.26 -8.78 25.26
N ALA A 1033 -45.29 -9.48 25.75
CA ALA A 1033 -46.68 -9.09 25.53
C ALA A 1033 -47.07 -7.81 26.29
N ASP A 1034 -46.52 -7.58 27.49
CA ASP A 1034 -46.77 -6.34 28.25
C ASP A 1034 -46.27 -5.09 27.50
N LEU A 1035 -45.23 -5.22 26.65
CA LEU A 1035 -44.78 -4.12 25.77
C LEU A 1035 -45.83 -3.72 24.73
N GLU A 1036 -46.78 -4.59 24.38
CA GLU A 1036 -47.90 -4.22 23.51
C GLU A 1036 -48.70 -3.05 24.08
N GLN A 1037 -49.00 -3.09 25.38
CA GLN A 1037 -49.79 -2.04 26.05
C GLN A 1037 -49.05 -0.70 26.05
N ILE A 1038 -47.73 -0.75 26.22
CA ILE A 1038 -46.86 0.44 26.20
C ILE A 1038 -46.79 1.03 24.78
N MET A 1039 -46.81 0.17 23.76
CA MET A 1039 -46.75 0.55 22.35
C MET A 1039 -48.12 0.81 21.71
N ALA A 1040 -49.23 0.55 22.40
CA ALA A 1040 -50.58 0.55 21.82
C ALA A 1040 -50.97 1.88 21.14
N ALA A 1041 -50.48 3.01 21.66
CA ALA A 1041 -50.70 4.35 21.08
C ALA A 1041 -49.70 4.74 19.98
N HIS A 1042 -48.72 3.89 19.68
CA HIS A 1042 -47.62 4.15 18.74
C HIS A 1042 -47.66 3.10 17.63
N THR A 1043 -48.60 3.28 16.70
CA THR A 1043 -48.73 2.48 15.47
C THR A 1043 -48.10 3.22 14.29
N TRP A 1044 -47.81 2.49 13.20
CA TRP A 1044 -47.28 3.11 11.99
C TRP A 1044 -48.28 4.10 11.39
N GLU A 1045 -49.57 3.78 11.44
CA GLU A 1045 -50.67 4.64 11.00
C GLU A 1045 -50.73 5.93 11.83
N ALA A 1046 -50.69 5.84 13.16
CA ALA A 1046 -50.70 7.03 14.03
C ALA A 1046 -49.47 7.92 13.81
N ALA A 1047 -48.27 7.32 13.66
CA ALA A 1047 -47.05 8.07 13.36
C ALA A 1047 -47.10 8.75 11.99
N SER A 1048 -47.66 8.07 10.99
CA SER A 1048 -47.80 8.60 9.63
C SER A 1048 -48.85 9.72 9.57
N GLU A 1049 -49.98 9.56 10.25
CA GLU A 1049 -51.03 10.58 10.35
C GLU A 1049 -50.54 11.84 11.06
N ALA A 1050 -49.81 11.68 12.17
CA ALA A 1050 -49.21 12.80 12.88
C ALA A 1050 -48.15 13.53 12.05
N MET A 1051 -47.30 12.79 11.33
CA MET A 1051 -46.35 13.38 10.38
C MET A 1051 -47.07 14.14 9.26
N MET A 1052 -48.11 13.56 8.65
CA MET A 1052 -48.87 14.22 7.58
C MET A 1052 -49.55 15.51 8.07
N SER A 1053 -50.08 15.48 9.29
CA SER A 1053 -50.63 16.66 9.95
C SER A 1053 -49.55 17.73 10.14
N GLU A 1054 -48.34 17.35 10.53
CA GLU A 1054 -47.23 18.28 10.74
C GLU A 1054 -46.72 18.94 9.44
N VAL A 1055 -46.85 18.24 8.31
CA VAL A 1055 -46.48 18.75 6.97
C VAL A 1055 -47.54 19.70 6.40
N PHE A 1056 -48.83 19.41 6.60
CA PHE A 1056 -49.92 20.07 5.88
C PHE A 1056 -50.83 20.97 6.72
N ASN A 1057 -50.82 20.85 8.05
CA ASN A 1057 -51.57 21.75 8.93
C ASN A 1057 -50.68 22.91 9.36
N ASP A 1058 -50.78 24.03 8.64
CA ASP A 1058 -50.45 25.33 9.19
C ASP A 1058 -51.62 25.76 10.09
N LEU A 1059 -51.59 25.38 11.37
CA LEU A 1059 -52.42 26.05 12.35
C LEU A 1059 -51.89 27.48 12.51
N GLU A 1060 -52.77 28.43 12.20
CA GLU A 1060 -52.69 29.84 12.56
C GLU A 1060 -51.95 30.02 13.89
N THR A 1061 -50.85 30.78 13.85
CA THR A 1061 -50.13 31.25 15.04
C THR A 1061 -51.03 32.16 15.87
N GLY A 1062 -51.91 31.55 16.66
CA GLY A 1062 -52.57 32.15 17.81
C GLY A 1062 -51.62 32.07 18.99
N VAL A 1063 -51.13 33.22 19.41
CA VAL A 1063 -50.31 33.45 20.60
C VAL A 1063 -50.90 32.72 21.81
N ALA A 1064 -50.17 31.74 22.35
CA ALA A 1064 -50.36 31.25 23.71
C ALA A 1064 -49.00 31.29 24.41
N GLU A 1065 -48.92 32.20 25.38
CA GLU A 1065 -47.78 32.49 26.25
C GLU A 1065 -47.23 31.21 26.91
N PHE A 1066 -45.91 30.98 26.80
CA PHE A 1066 -45.19 30.11 27.72
C PHE A 1066 -44.67 30.93 28.90
N PRO A 1067 -44.74 30.42 30.16
CA PRO A 1067 -44.34 31.18 31.33
C PRO A 1067 -42.82 31.39 31.38
N ASP A 1068 -42.44 32.63 31.60
CA ASP A 1068 -41.07 33.08 31.88
C ASP A 1068 -40.51 32.37 33.12
N THR A 1069 -39.39 31.66 32.97
CA THR A 1069 -38.50 31.32 34.08
C THR A 1069 -37.04 31.58 33.69
N THR A 1070 -36.71 32.86 33.52
CA THR A 1070 -35.33 33.32 33.63
C THR A 1070 -34.89 33.46 35.10
N ARG A 1071 -33.67 32.96 35.36
CA ARG A 1071 -32.69 33.41 36.37
C ARG A 1071 -33.04 33.24 37.87
N LYS A 1072 -32.31 32.33 38.51
CA LYS A 1072 -31.56 32.65 39.74
C LYS A 1072 -30.16 32.08 39.68
N GLY A 1073 -29.20 32.94 39.32
CA GLY A 1073 -27.80 32.80 39.72
C GLY A 1073 -27.59 33.57 41.03
N ASP A 1074 -26.93 32.89 41.97
CA ASP A 1074 -26.11 33.35 43.08
C ASP A 1074 -26.45 34.65 43.82
N GLN A 1075 -26.84 34.49 45.09
CA GLN A 1075 -26.24 35.23 46.20
C GLN A 1075 -26.04 34.30 47.40
N LEU A 1076 -24.81 33.78 47.52
CA LEU A 1076 -24.23 33.35 48.80
C LEU A 1076 -23.64 34.59 49.49
N THR A 1077 -24.26 35.03 50.58
CA THR A 1077 -23.57 35.72 51.66
C THR A 1077 -24.21 35.37 53.01
N ASN A 1078 -23.34 35.01 53.95
CA ASN A 1078 -23.46 35.20 55.40
C ASN A 1078 -24.38 34.29 56.21
N GLN A 1079 -23.78 33.26 56.82
CA GLN A 1079 -23.34 33.23 58.24
C GLN A 1079 -23.69 31.93 58.98
N ARG A 1080 -22.63 31.31 59.53
CA ARG A 1080 -22.55 30.66 60.85
C ARG A 1080 -23.45 29.45 61.13
N ALA A 1081 -22.86 28.26 61.15
CA ALA A 1081 -22.45 27.54 62.37
C ALA A 1081 -21.76 26.23 61.98
#